data_AF-A0A6C0FA93-F1
#
_entry.id   AF-A0A6C0FA93-F1
#
_cell.length_a   1.000
_cell.length_b   1.000
_cell.length_c   1.000
_cell.angle_alpha   90.00
_cell.angle_beta   90.00
_cell.angle_gamma   90.00
#
_symmetry.space_group_name_H-M   'P 1'
#
loop_
_entity.id
_entity.type
_entity.pdbx_description
1 polymer ?
#
loop_
_entity_poly.entity_id
_entity_poly.type
_entity_poly.pdbx_seq_one_letter_code
_entity_poly.pdbx_strand_id
1 'polypeptide(L)'
;MTLVLVIGSGARESIIIKKVLDDAKKINERVEIICIKTQENTYIDDMCMKVYPMKNDLYETMLQIDEEEQEEIGFCIIGPEAPLEQQYADYFEIQQIPCIGPMQYYAQLETSKQFCRNFLHSDTFLKKYSPKFKIIEPKEKTYESIQTIFHEFDEIVIKKDGLCGGKGVTVQGYDFFDKDEQINSILESKDTYVIEEKLVGEEFSFLSITDGSNHIQHFPPMQDNKRLLDNDKGPNTGGMGCVIDENNTLPFLTDNDINIVKKINENIIYKLNNHKSKQKLCVGYRGVLYGSYIKTKNGIYIIEFNCRFGDPECIIALSLLETNFYSVCLEIISGNLHTPLTFSKDAMICLYAVPENYPKCKDNDTEYDIYFDSQCDFDKIIYGNVKMIDNHTYSLKSRTLCCISRGKKLYECYKNVYNDIKLIHGNLHYRKDIGRKFLTKYEQAGVSIKNGDLAIENIKANIFSTYNENVVSEIGSFGGEFKLGNETLVASIDGVGTKSILAKRFFNEEAYYNLGKDIVGHSINDILVQGARPLFFLDYFGANSLNLNEFEYFVQGLTDSCLGYGPFPILGGETAEMPLIYKKDETDLIGCIVGKKDKRFFPNTVKKGDIVINLPSVSPHTNGYSLINKIVDETIDKEMIKTLLEPHKCYLHEVLTFVKMFGYDKLNAMCHITGGGFHGNMKRVLPENMRVDLDDIELPNWCTYLMEKGVSYDEMMQVFNCGIGFVLIVDNSVDLSKFNVTHKIIGKIVE
;
A
#
# COMPACT_ATOMS: atom_id res chain seq x y z
N MET A 1 32.48 -24.84 11.05
CA MET A 1 31.13 -25.28 10.67
C MET A 1 30.27 -25.10 11.90
N THR A 2 29.17 -24.37 11.77
CA THR A 2 28.25 -24.11 12.89
C THR A 2 26.95 -24.85 12.63
N LEU A 3 26.55 -25.69 13.58
CA LEU A 3 25.26 -26.36 13.54
C LEU A 3 24.22 -25.49 14.24
N VAL A 4 23.14 -25.15 13.55
CA VAL A 4 22.05 -24.32 14.10
C VAL A 4 20.80 -25.17 14.23
N LEU A 5 20.19 -25.15 15.42
CA LEU A 5 18.92 -25.82 15.69
C LEU A 5 17.76 -24.84 15.51
N VAL A 6 16.81 -25.14 14.64
CA VAL A 6 15.57 -24.36 14.49
C VAL A 6 14.38 -25.18 14.98
N ILE A 7 13.53 -24.58 15.82
CA ILE A 7 12.29 -25.21 16.27
C ILE A 7 11.10 -24.51 15.60
N GLY A 8 10.24 -25.32 14.98
CA GLY A 8 9.07 -24.89 14.22
C GLY A 8 9.15 -25.35 12.77
N SER A 9 8.08 -25.16 12.00
CA SER A 9 8.04 -25.60 10.60
C SER A 9 7.02 -24.86 9.72
N GLY A 10 6.56 -23.68 10.13
CA GLY A 10 5.73 -22.81 9.28
C GLY A 10 6.56 -21.98 8.29
N ALA A 11 5.90 -21.09 7.55
CA ALA A 11 6.57 -20.24 6.56
C ALA A 11 7.57 -19.27 7.22
N ARG A 12 7.31 -18.88 8.47
CA ARG A 12 8.27 -18.16 9.30
C ARG A 12 9.58 -18.92 9.46
N GLU A 13 9.52 -20.19 9.83
CA GLU A 13 10.74 -20.97 9.99
C GLU A 13 11.43 -21.22 8.65
N SER A 14 10.65 -21.43 7.58
CA SER A 14 11.19 -21.50 6.21
C SER A 14 12.04 -20.27 5.86
N ILE A 15 11.54 -19.05 6.11
CA ILE A 15 12.29 -17.82 5.79
C ILE A 15 13.46 -17.58 6.76
N ILE A 16 13.34 -17.96 8.03
CA ILE A 16 14.46 -17.89 9.00
C ILE A 16 15.61 -18.78 8.53
N ILE A 17 15.32 -20.04 8.20
CA ILE A 17 16.31 -21.02 7.73
C ILE A 17 16.98 -20.52 6.45
N LYS A 18 16.18 -20.14 5.44
CA LYS A 18 16.68 -19.60 4.17
C LYS A 18 17.59 -18.40 4.40
N LYS A 19 17.16 -17.44 5.22
CA LYS A 19 17.91 -16.20 5.48
C LYS A 19 19.22 -16.47 6.23
N VAL A 20 19.22 -17.37 7.22
CA VAL A 20 20.44 -17.79 7.93
C VAL A 20 21.45 -18.41 6.95
N LEU A 21 21.01 -19.37 6.13
CA LEU A 21 21.87 -20.05 5.16
C LEU A 21 22.42 -19.08 4.10
N ASP A 22 21.56 -18.26 3.51
CA ASP A 22 21.94 -17.29 2.47
C ASP A 22 22.93 -16.25 3.00
N ASP A 23 22.70 -15.73 4.21
CA ASP A 23 23.57 -14.70 4.79
C ASP A 23 24.88 -15.29 5.35
N ALA A 24 24.88 -16.51 5.90
CA ALA A 24 26.11 -17.20 6.26
C ALA A 24 27.02 -17.41 5.04
N LYS A 25 26.44 -17.83 3.92
CA LYS A 25 27.15 -18.01 2.64
C LYS A 25 27.81 -16.72 2.16
N LYS A 26 27.17 -15.56 2.33
CA LYS A 26 27.72 -14.24 1.91
C LYS A 26 29.01 -13.87 2.64
N ILE A 27 29.23 -14.40 3.84
CA ILE A 27 30.46 -14.17 4.62
C ILE A 27 31.39 -15.39 4.66
N ASN A 28 31.15 -16.36 3.76
CA ASN A 28 31.93 -17.61 3.65
C ASN A 28 31.90 -18.49 4.91
N GLU A 29 30.85 -18.40 5.71
CA GLU A 29 30.63 -19.30 6.85
C GLU A 29 29.87 -20.56 6.41
N ARG A 30 30.29 -21.70 6.94
CA ARG A 30 29.61 -22.99 6.69
C ARG A 30 28.64 -23.27 7.83
N VAL A 31 27.36 -23.19 7.52
CA VAL A 31 26.25 -23.44 8.45
C VAL A 31 25.43 -24.62 7.96
N GLU A 32 25.05 -25.50 8.88
CA GLU A 32 24.09 -26.58 8.64
C GLU A 32 22.95 -26.47 9.66
N ILE A 33 21.75 -26.91 9.26
CA ILE A 33 20.53 -26.75 10.05
C ILE A 33 20.01 -28.11 10.50
N ILE A 34 19.71 -28.24 11.78
CA ILE A 34 18.78 -29.25 12.29
C ILE A 34 17.44 -28.56 12.56
N CYS A 35 16.35 -29.13 12.06
CA CYS A 35 15.01 -28.60 12.33
C CYS A 35 14.17 -29.56 13.15
N ILE A 36 13.60 -29.09 14.26
CA ILE A 36 12.55 -29.81 14.99
C ILE A 36 11.19 -29.31 14.50
N LYS A 37 10.51 -30.13 13.68
CA LYS A 37 9.23 -29.79 13.04
C LYS A 37 8.08 -29.92 14.04
N THR A 38 7.32 -28.84 14.23
CA THR A 38 6.09 -28.83 15.07
C THR A 38 4.83 -29.23 14.30
N GLN A 39 4.91 -29.20 12.96
CA GLN A 39 3.89 -29.64 12.02
C GLN A 39 4.56 -30.12 10.72
N GLU A 40 3.79 -30.77 9.86
CA GLU A 40 4.31 -31.21 8.56
C GLU A 40 4.58 -30.01 7.63
N ASN A 41 5.81 -29.96 7.11
CA ASN A 41 6.24 -29.05 6.05
C ASN A 41 7.51 -29.63 5.38
N THR A 42 7.33 -30.40 4.31
CA THR A 42 8.45 -31.07 3.65
C THR A 42 9.36 -30.11 2.89
N TYR A 43 8.93 -28.86 2.65
CA TYR A 43 9.79 -27.85 2.02
C TYR A 43 11.03 -27.51 2.86
N ILE A 44 10.90 -27.61 4.20
CA ILE A 44 12.03 -27.38 5.11
C ILE A 44 13.04 -28.54 5.06
N ASP A 45 12.59 -29.75 4.72
CA ASP A 45 13.43 -30.94 4.71
C ASP A 45 14.59 -30.79 3.71
N ASP A 46 14.35 -30.15 2.57
CA ASP A 46 15.36 -29.90 1.53
C ASP A 46 16.39 -28.82 1.92
N MET A 47 16.07 -27.97 2.91
CA MET A 47 16.98 -26.92 3.39
C MET A 47 17.81 -27.35 4.60
N CYS A 48 17.45 -28.47 5.23
CA CYS A 48 18.06 -28.92 6.49
C CYS A 48 18.96 -30.12 6.29
N MET A 49 20.01 -30.21 7.11
CA MET A 49 20.85 -31.41 7.18
C MET A 49 20.05 -32.60 7.71
N LYS A 50 19.28 -32.36 8.80
CA LYS A 50 18.39 -33.34 9.41
C LYS A 50 17.12 -32.65 9.92
N VAL A 51 16.01 -33.39 9.90
CA VAL A 51 14.74 -32.95 10.45
C VAL A 51 14.18 -33.99 11.40
N TYR A 52 13.61 -33.54 12.50
CA TYR A 52 13.01 -34.41 13.52
C TYR A 52 11.58 -33.95 13.81
N PRO A 53 10.57 -34.83 13.75
CA PRO A 53 9.24 -34.49 14.20
C PRO A 53 9.23 -34.31 15.72
N MET A 54 8.59 -33.25 16.20
CA MET A 54 8.36 -33.04 17.63
C MET A 54 7.55 -34.21 18.21
N LYS A 55 8.04 -34.82 19.29
CA LYS A 55 7.33 -35.86 20.06
C LYS A 55 6.47 -35.23 21.18
N ASN A 56 6.23 -35.96 22.26
CA ASN A 56 5.42 -35.50 23.39
C ASN A 56 6.05 -34.26 24.05
N ASP A 57 7.39 -34.22 24.14
CA ASP A 57 8.15 -33.09 24.68
C ASP A 57 9.54 -32.93 24.02
N LEU A 58 10.25 -31.87 24.44
CA LEU A 58 11.61 -31.58 23.97
C LEU A 58 12.59 -32.70 24.31
N TYR A 59 12.51 -33.28 25.51
CA TYR A 59 13.49 -34.26 25.98
C TYR A 59 13.45 -35.54 25.12
N GLU A 60 12.25 -36.07 24.87
CA GLU A 60 12.05 -37.21 23.96
C GLU A 60 12.48 -36.89 22.51
N THR A 61 12.40 -35.62 22.12
CA THR A 61 12.83 -35.17 20.80
C THR A 61 14.35 -35.08 20.72
N MET A 62 15.01 -34.48 21.72
CA MET A 62 16.46 -34.38 21.80
C MET A 62 17.13 -35.75 21.85
N LEU A 63 16.52 -36.76 22.50
CA LEU A 63 17.03 -38.15 22.49
C LEU A 63 17.11 -38.80 21.09
N GLN A 64 16.50 -38.21 20.06
CA GLN A 64 16.61 -38.68 18.68
C GLN A 64 17.78 -38.05 17.92
N ILE A 65 18.34 -36.97 18.46
CA ILE A 65 19.50 -36.28 17.89
C ILE A 65 20.73 -36.97 18.47
N ASP A 66 21.70 -37.31 17.61
CA ASP A 66 22.92 -37.99 18.05
C ASP A 66 23.67 -37.13 19.09
N GLU A 67 24.23 -37.74 20.15
CA GLU A 67 24.87 -36.97 21.24
C GLU A 67 26.00 -36.06 20.72
N GLU A 68 26.80 -36.54 19.76
CA GLU A 68 27.83 -35.74 19.09
C GLU A 68 27.24 -34.51 18.39
N GLU A 69 26.09 -34.66 17.72
CA GLU A 69 25.42 -33.54 17.06
C GLU A 69 24.86 -32.55 18.08
N GLN A 70 24.34 -33.02 19.21
CA GLN A 70 23.85 -32.14 20.27
C GLN A 70 24.97 -31.27 20.84
N GLU A 71 26.18 -31.82 21.02
CA GLU A 71 27.36 -31.09 21.48
C GLU A 71 27.87 -30.06 20.45
N GLU A 72 27.61 -30.28 19.16
CA GLU A 72 27.99 -29.38 18.08
C GLU A 72 26.99 -28.22 17.82
N ILE A 73 25.80 -28.25 18.44
CA ILE A 73 24.79 -27.18 18.28
C ILE A 73 25.36 -25.87 18.83
N GLY A 74 25.67 -24.94 17.92
CA GLY A 74 26.22 -23.64 18.28
C GLY A 74 25.18 -22.70 18.89
N PHE A 75 23.93 -22.78 18.44
CA PHE A 75 22.78 -22.07 19.04
C PHE A 75 21.44 -22.60 18.52
N CYS A 76 20.37 -22.26 19.24
CA CYS A 76 18.99 -22.56 18.87
C CYS A 76 18.21 -21.29 18.49
N ILE A 77 17.31 -21.37 17.51
CA ILE A 77 16.28 -20.37 17.22
C ILE A 77 14.90 -21.00 17.45
N ILE A 78 14.09 -20.41 18.33
CA ILE A 78 12.71 -20.85 18.56
C ILE A 78 11.76 -19.95 17.78
N GLY A 79 11.05 -20.54 16.82
CA GLY A 79 10.07 -19.84 16.00
C GLY A 79 8.67 -19.70 16.66
N PRO A 80 8.01 -20.80 17.08
CA PRO A 80 6.68 -20.75 17.63
C PRO A 80 6.65 -20.47 19.13
N GLU A 81 5.48 -20.06 19.61
CA GLU A 81 5.23 -19.62 20.98
C GLU A 81 5.13 -20.78 21.99
N ALA A 82 4.60 -21.94 21.58
CA ALA A 82 4.36 -23.06 22.47
C ALA A 82 5.66 -23.63 23.11
N PRO A 83 6.77 -23.80 22.37
CA PRO A 83 8.06 -24.15 22.98
C PRO A 83 8.55 -23.16 24.05
N LEU A 84 8.28 -21.87 23.90
CA LEU A 84 8.67 -20.85 24.89
C LEU A 84 7.88 -21.03 26.20
N GLU A 85 6.57 -21.32 26.10
CA GLU A 85 5.73 -21.64 27.27
C GLU A 85 6.19 -22.91 28.00
N GLN A 86 6.72 -23.87 27.25
CA GLN A 86 7.18 -25.17 27.75
C GLN A 86 8.64 -25.17 28.22
N GLN A 87 9.26 -24.00 28.42
CA GLN A 87 10.63 -23.86 28.95
C GLN A 87 11.74 -24.40 28.04
N TYR A 88 11.54 -24.44 26.72
CA TYR A 88 12.55 -24.98 25.80
C TYR A 88 13.78 -24.07 25.76
N ALA A 89 13.57 -22.74 25.77
CA ALA A 89 14.67 -21.78 25.87
C ALA A 89 15.48 -21.98 27.16
N ASP A 90 14.79 -22.20 28.29
CA ASP A 90 15.42 -22.47 29.58
C ASP A 90 16.27 -23.75 29.53
N TYR A 91 15.76 -24.82 28.91
CA TYR A 91 16.49 -26.07 28.72
C TYR A 91 17.82 -25.84 27.97
N PHE A 92 17.78 -25.16 26.81
CA PHE A 92 18.99 -24.93 26.02
C PHE A 92 20.00 -24.07 26.77
N GLU A 93 19.56 -22.99 27.44
CA GLU A 93 20.47 -22.14 28.22
C GLU A 93 21.09 -22.90 29.40
N ILE A 94 20.37 -23.87 30.02
CA ILE A 94 20.94 -24.77 31.04
C ILE A 94 21.98 -25.73 30.45
N GLN A 95 21.74 -26.24 29.24
CA GLN A 95 22.70 -27.07 28.49
C GLN A 95 23.84 -26.26 27.86
N GLN A 96 23.93 -24.95 28.14
CA GLN A 96 24.93 -24.05 27.56
C GLN A 96 24.85 -23.92 26.03
N ILE A 97 23.67 -24.18 25.45
CA ILE A 97 23.35 -23.89 24.07
C ILE A 97 22.60 -22.56 24.04
N PRO A 98 23.20 -21.46 23.54
CA PRO A 98 22.52 -20.16 23.51
C PRO A 98 21.23 -20.22 22.70
N CYS A 99 20.17 -19.61 23.21
CA CYS A 99 18.85 -19.64 22.57
C CYS A 99 18.39 -18.24 22.14
N ILE A 100 18.10 -18.09 20.84
CA ILE A 100 17.37 -16.96 20.29
C ILE A 100 15.88 -17.24 20.46
N GLY A 101 15.41 -16.93 21.66
CA GLY A 101 14.04 -17.13 22.13
C GLY A 101 14.02 -16.89 23.64
N PRO A 102 13.08 -16.09 24.17
CA PRO A 102 13.13 -15.71 25.57
C PRO A 102 12.76 -16.88 26.49
N MET A 103 13.41 -16.95 27.65
CA MET A 103 13.06 -17.91 28.72
C MET A 103 11.57 -17.78 29.10
N GLN A 104 11.00 -18.86 29.62
CA GLN A 104 9.56 -18.98 29.91
C GLN A 104 9.01 -17.84 30.78
N TYR A 105 9.78 -17.37 31.76
CA TYR A 105 9.39 -16.23 32.59
C TYR A 105 9.09 -14.98 31.76
N TYR A 106 9.93 -14.71 30.76
CA TYR A 106 9.78 -13.57 29.86
C TYR A 106 8.67 -13.79 28.82
N ALA A 107 8.51 -15.04 28.38
CA ALA A 107 7.46 -15.45 27.45
C ALA A 107 6.04 -15.22 28.01
N GLN A 108 5.89 -15.02 29.33
CA GLN A 108 4.61 -14.63 29.96
C GLN A 108 3.99 -13.35 29.39
N LEU A 109 4.78 -12.48 28.73
CA LEU A 109 4.22 -11.35 27.99
C LEU A 109 3.27 -11.77 26.86
N GLU A 110 3.50 -12.93 26.24
CA GLU A 110 2.63 -13.53 25.22
C GLU A 110 1.68 -14.56 25.85
N THR A 111 2.21 -15.45 26.70
CA THR A 111 1.45 -16.61 27.20
C THR A 111 0.43 -16.24 28.27
N SER A 112 0.56 -15.07 28.92
CA SER A 112 -0.43 -14.58 29.90
C SER A 112 -0.79 -13.11 29.64
N LYS A 113 -2.03 -12.89 29.20
CA LYS A 113 -2.61 -11.58 28.93
C LYS A 113 -2.74 -10.77 30.23
N GLN A 114 -3.11 -11.42 31.34
CA GLN A 114 -3.15 -10.74 32.64
C GLN A 114 -1.74 -10.32 33.08
N PHE A 115 -0.72 -11.17 32.87
CA PHE A 115 0.66 -10.82 33.22
C PHE A 115 1.12 -9.62 32.41
N CYS A 116 0.89 -9.62 31.09
CA CYS A 116 1.21 -8.52 30.21
C CYS A 116 0.57 -7.20 30.70
N ARG A 117 -0.73 -7.20 30.98
CA ARG A 117 -1.44 -5.99 31.45
C ARG A 117 -0.96 -5.51 32.82
N ASN A 118 -0.78 -6.41 33.77
CA ASN A 118 -0.22 -6.08 35.09
C ASN A 118 1.21 -5.54 34.98
N PHE A 119 2.03 -6.13 34.10
CA PHE A 119 3.39 -5.68 33.84
C PHE A 119 3.41 -4.25 33.29
N LEU A 120 2.59 -3.95 32.28
CA LEU A 120 2.47 -2.59 31.71
C LEU A 120 1.97 -1.58 32.76
N HIS A 121 0.98 -1.95 33.57
CA HIS A 121 0.40 -1.04 34.58
C HIS A 121 1.27 -0.86 35.83
N SER A 122 2.28 -1.70 36.01
CA SER A 122 3.29 -1.49 37.05
C SER A 122 4.31 -0.40 36.70
N ASP A 123 4.23 0.20 35.51
CA ASP A 123 5.07 1.31 35.06
C ASP A 123 4.25 2.56 34.72
N THR A 124 4.68 3.74 35.15
CA THR A 124 3.94 4.99 34.89
C THR A 124 4.04 5.48 33.45
N PHE A 125 5.11 5.14 32.73
CA PHE A 125 5.27 5.45 31.31
C PHE A 125 4.48 4.45 30.46
N LEU A 126 4.66 3.14 30.66
CA LEU A 126 3.99 2.11 29.83
C LEU A 126 2.47 2.10 30.02
N LYS A 127 1.97 2.37 31.24
CA LYS A 127 0.54 2.45 31.53
C LYS A 127 -0.22 3.42 30.61
N LYS A 128 0.42 4.48 30.13
CA LYS A 128 -0.21 5.47 29.23
C LYS A 128 -0.58 4.90 27.87
N TYR A 129 0.11 3.83 27.45
CA TYR A 129 -0.07 3.17 26.16
C TYR A 129 -0.86 1.87 26.28
N SER A 130 -1.28 1.46 27.48
CA SER A 130 -2.15 0.29 27.66
C SER A 130 -3.61 0.73 27.69
N PRO A 131 -4.54 0.00 27.04
CA PRO A 131 -5.96 0.19 27.29
C PRO A 131 -6.27 -0.02 28.77
N LYS A 132 -7.30 0.68 29.25
CA LYS A 132 -7.93 0.36 30.53
C LYS A 132 -8.43 -1.08 30.49
N PHE A 133 -8.25 -1.80 31.60
CA PHE A 133 -8.65 -3.19 31.70
C PHE A 133 -9.11 -3.56 33.10
N LYS A 134 -9.82 -4.69 33.19
CA LYS A 134 -10.16 -5.43 34.41
C LYS A 134 -9.87 -6.90 34.21
N ILE A 135 -9.59 -7.60 35.31
CA ILE A 135 -9.39 -9.05 35.33
C ILE A 135 -10.60 -9.67 36.02
N ILE A 136 -11.11 -10.76 35.44
CA ILE A 136 -12.12 -11.62 36.04
C ILE A 136 -11.44 -12.94 36.35
N GLU A 137 -11.15 -13.18 37.63
CA GLU A 137 -10.60 -14.45 38.08
C GLU A 137 -11.71 -15.48 38.38
N PRO A 138 -11.46 -16.79 38.21
CA PRO A 138 -12.46 -17.84 38.45
C PRO A 138 -13.13 -17.79 39.83
N LYS A 139 -12.41 -17.33 40.86
CA LYS A 139 -12.91 -17.28 42.25
C LYS A 139 -13.87 -16.11 42.52
N GLU A 140 -13.88 -15.10 41.66
CA GLU A 140 -14.63 -13.85 41.86
C GLU A 140 -15.88 -13.77 40.96
N LYS A 141 -16.17 -14.83 40.18
CA LYS A 141 -17.24 -14.86 39.19
C LYS A 141 -18.64 -14.91 39.83
N THR A 142 -19.30 -13.76 39.90
CA THR A 142 -20.76 -13.66 40.03
C THR A 142 -21.35 -12.90 38.84
N TYR A 143 -22.61 -13.16 38.49
CA TYR A 143 -23.26 -12.44 37.39
C TYR A 143 -23.17 -10.91 37.60
N GLU A 144 -23.47 -10.46 38.82
CA GLU A 144 -23.40 -9.05 39.21
C GLU A 144 -21.98 -8.46 39.11
N SER A 145 -20.94 -9.22 39.49
CA SER A 145 -19.55 -8.74 39.37
C SER A 145 -19.11 -8.55 37.92
N ILE A 146 -19.46 -9.48 37.02
CA ILE A 146 -19.10 -9.43 35.60
C ILE A 146 -19.88 -8.31 34.93
N GLN A 147 -21.19 -8.22 35.20
CA GLN A 147 -22.04 -7.15 34.69
C GLN A 147 -21.51 -5.78 35.11
N THR A 148 -21.12 -5.62 36.39
CA THR A 148 -20.52 -4.38 36.89
C THR A 148 -19.26 -4.01 36.10
N ILE A 149 -18.34 -4.98 35.90
CA ILE A 149 -17.12 -4.76 35.11
C ILE A 149 -17.45 -4.37 33.66
N PHE A 150 -18.43 -5.03 33.03
CA PHE A 150 -18.83 -4.78 31.64
C PHE A 150 -19.40 -3.36 31.44
N HIS A 151 -20.08 -2.82 32.44
CA HIS A 151 -20.62 -1.46 32.42
C HIS A 151 -19.61 -0.36 32.77
N GLU A 152 -18.39 -0.70 33.22
CA GLU A 152 -17.31 0.29 33.41
C GLU A 152 -16.76 0.83 32.07
N PHE A 153 -17.06 0.17 30.96
CA PHE A 153 -16.57 0.50 29.63
C PHE A 153 -17.74 0.78 28.69
N ASP A 154 -17.57 1.67 27.71
CA ASP A 154 -18.59 1.92 26.69
C ASP A 154 -18.73 0.69 25.77
N GLU A 155 -17.62 0.28 25.15
CA GLU A 155 -17.49 -0.96 24.38
C GLU A 155 -16.32 -1.79 24.92
N ILE A 156 -16.43 -3.12 24.84
CA ILE A 156 -15.46 -4.05 25.43
C ILE A 156 -14.81 -4.99 24.42
N VAL A 157 -13.59 -5.41 24.77
CA VAL A 157 -12.89 -6.57 24.21
C VAL A 157 -12.71 -7.59 25.33
N ILE A 158 -13.09 -8.84 25.07
CA ILE A 158 -12.98 -9.94 26.03
C ILE A 158 -11.84 -10.84 25.56
N LYS A 159 -10.82 -11.00 26.41
CA LYS A 159 -9.66 -11.87 26.11
C LYS A 159 -9.51 -12.95 27.17
N LYS A 160 -9.56 -14.22 26.77
CA LYS A 160 -9.21 -15.35 27.63
C LYS A 160 -7.70 -15.37 27.90
N ASP A 161 -7.30 -15.49 29.17
CA ASP A 161 -5.90 -15.61 29.56
C ASP A 161 -5.31 -16.95 29.09
N GLY A 162 -4.02 -16.98 28.75
CA GLY A 162 -3.37 -18.15 28.15
C GLY A 162 -3.20 -18.08 26.62
N LEU A 163 -2.47 -19.06 26.08
CA LEU A 163 -2.37 -19.30 24.64
C LEU A 163 -3.69 -19.89 24.10
N CYS A 164 -4.32 -19.18 23.17
CA CYS A 164 -5.59 -19.59 22.55
C CYS A 164 -5.53 -19.62 21.02
N GLY A 165 -4.34 -19.50 20.42
CA GLY A 165 -4.15 -19.49 18.96
C GLY A 165 -5.04 -18.47 18.23
N GLY A 166 -5.20 -17.26 18.79
CA GLY A 166 -6.07 -16.20 18.24
C GLY A 166 -7.59 -16.41 18.41
N LYS A 167 -8.03 -17.57 18.93
CA LYS A 167 -9.47 -17.91 19.12
C LYS A 167 -10.04 -17.48 20.48
N GLY A 168 -9.21 -16.91 21.35
CA GLY A 168 -9.58 -16.49 22.71
C GLY A 168 -9.89 -15.00 22.85
N VAL A 169 -10.14 -14.28 21.75
CA VAL A 169 -10.42 -12.85 21.75
C VAL A 169 -11.74 -12.60 21.03
N THR A 170 -12.68 -11.92 21.69
CA THR A 170 -13.94 -11.47 21.10
C THR A 170 -14.11 -9.97 21.26
N VAL A 171 -14.60 -9.30 20.23
CA VAL A 171 -14.71 -7.83 20.14
C VAL A 171 -16.17 -7.43 19.97
N GLN A 172 -16.66 -6.53 20.84
CA GLN A 172 -18.01 -6.00 20.72
C GLN A 172 -18.19 -5.22 19.40
N GLY A 173 -19.34 -5.40 18.76
CA GLY A 173 -19.69 -4.83 17.44
C GLY A 173 -19.20 -5.68 16.26
N TYR A 174 -18.36 -6.69 16.49
CA TYR A 174 -17.89 -7.63 15.47
C TYR A 174 -18.33 -9.06 15.77
N ASP A 175 -17.99 -9.55 16.96
CA ASP A 175 -18.24 -10.95 17.33
C ASP A 175 -19.52 -11.11 18.19
N PHE A 176 -19.93 -10.04 18.89
CA PHE A 176 -21.18 -9.94 19.66
C PHE A 176 -21.62 -8.48 19.73
N PHE A 177 -22.92 -8.22 19.99
CA PHE A 177 -23.45 -6.86 20.08
C PHE A 177 -23.86 -6.49 21.50
N ASP A 178 -24.56 -7.40 22.18
CA ASP A 178 -24.98 -7.25 23.56
C ASP A 178 -23.95 -7.88 24.51
N LYS A 179 -23.51 -7.11 25.52
CA LYS A 179 -22.53 -7.56 26.50
C LYS A 179 -23.09 -8.66 27.38
N ASP A 180 -24.39 -8.61 27.70
CA ASP A 180 -25.01 -9.55 28.63
C ASP A 180 -25.05 -10.98 28.07
N GLU A 181 -25.03 -11.14 26.75
CA GLU A 181 -24.93 -12.44 26.06
C GLU A 181 -23.64 -13.19 26.41
N GLN A 182 -22.55 -12.49 26.72
CA GLN A 182 -21.24 -13.09 27.01
C GLN A 182 -21.08 -13.48 28.49
N ILE A 183 -21.92 -12.95 29.38
CA ILE A 183 -21.77 -13.13 30.83
C ILE A 183 -21.89 -14.60 31.21
N ASN A 184 -22.92 -15.30 30.71
CA ASN A 184 -23.16 -16.71 31.05
C ASN A 184 -21.99 -17.61 30.61
N SER A 185 -21.42 -17.36 29.43
CA SER A 185 -20.26 -18.11 28.94
C SER A 185 -19.04 -17.94 29.85
N ILE A 186 -18.80 -16.71 30.34
CA ILE A 186 -17.69 -16.42 31.26
C ILE A 186 -17.95 -17.04 32.64
N LEU A 187 -19.19 -17.00 33.14
CA LEU A 187 -19.58 -17.57 34.43
C LEU A 187 -19.34 -19.08 34.50
N GLU A 188 -19.72 -19.81 33.44
CA GLU A 188 -19.58 -21.26 33.38
C GLU A 188 -18.12 -21.72 33.18
N SER A 189 -17.29 -20.85 32.60
CA SER A 189 -15.88 -21.13 32.37
C SER A 189 -15.05 -21.08 33.67
N LYS A 190 -14.03 -21.94 33.76
CA LYS A 190 -13.02 -21.91 34.84
C LYS A 190 -11.78 -21.08 34.50
N ASP A 191 -11.82 -20.33 33.41
CA ASP A 191 -10.70 -19.56 32.90
C ASP A 191 -10.67 -18.13 33.48
N THR A 192 -9.49 -17.52 33.49
CA THR A 192 -9.32 -16.07 33.75
C THR A 192 -9.57 -15.28 32.46
N TYR A 193 -10.24 -14.13 32.59
CA TYR A 193 -10.50 -13.23 31.47
C TYR A 193 -9.97 -11.82 31.75
N VAL A 194 -9.45 -11.17 30.70
CA VAL A 194 -9.08 -9.76 30.68
C VAL A 194 -10.12 -9.02 29.86
N ILE A 195 -10.81 -8.07 30.49
CA ILE A 195 -11.81 -7.20 29.86
C ILE A 195 -11.14 -5.86 29.61
N GLU A 196 -11.09 -5.42 28.35
CA GLU A 196 -10.41 -4.20 27.94
C GLU A 196 -11.39 -3.23 27.30
N GLU A 197 -11.10 -1.92 27.37
CA GLU A 197 -11.79 -0.95 26.53
C GLU A 197 -11.52 -1.25 25.05
N LYS A 198 -12.56 -1.14 24.21
CA LYS A 198 -12.40 -1.28 22.77
C LYS A 198 -11.69 -0.06 22.19
N LEU A 199 -10.57 -0.31 21.53
CA LEU A 199 -9.83 0.71 20.79
C LEU A 199 -10.25 0.70 19.32
N VAL A 200 -10.35 1.87 18.71
CA VAL A 200 -10.70 2.05 17.30
C VAL A 200 -9.61 2.85 16.61
N GLY A 201 -9.03 2.27 15.56
CA GLY A 201 -7.89 2.81 14.84
C GLY A 201 -7.29 1.79 13.87
N GLU A 202 -6.09 2.10 13.37
CA GLU A 202 -5.35 1.24 12.45
C GLU A 202 -4.30 0.42 13.19
N GLU A 203 -4.39 -0.91 13.11
CA GLU A 203 -3.42 -1.83 13.73
C GLU A 203 -2.11 -1.91 12.94
N PHE A 204 -0.99 -2.10 13.62
CA PHE A 204 0.30 -2.42 13.03
C PHE A 204 1.19 -3.20 13.99
N SER A 205 2.16 -3.89 13.43
CA SER A 205 3.14 -4.73 14.11
C SER A 205 4.49 -4.01 14.12
N PHE A 206 5.20 -4.04 15.24
CA PHE A 206 6.53 -3.46 15.39
C PHE A 206 7.44 -4.40 16.17
N LEU A 207 8.48 -4.91 15.51
CA LEU A 207 9.37 -5.93 16.06
C LEU A 207 10.68 -5.31 16.56
N SER A 208 11.26 -5.92 17.57
CA SER A 208 12.58 -5.56 18.09
C SER A 208 13.34 -6.81 18.49
N ILE A 209 14.65 -6.82 18.25
CA ILE A 209 15.54 -7.90 18.66
C ILE A 209 16.49 -7.41 19.74
N THR A 210 16.85 -8.30 20.65
CA THR A 210 17.72 -8.02 21.80
C THR A 210 18.53 -9.25 22.17
N ASP A 211 19.71 -9.03 22.74
CA ASP A 211 20.71 -10.03 23.09
C ASP A 211 20.65 -10.50 24.57
N GLY A 212 19.74 -9.91 25.35
CA GLY A 212 19.62 -10.14 26.80
C GLY A 212 20.44 -9.19 27.66
N SER A 213 21.17 -8.25 27.05
CA SER A 213 22.06 -7.26 27.68
C SER A 213 21.64 -5.82 27.42
N ASN A 214 20.36 -5.58 27.13
CA ASN A 214 19.79 -4.25 26.83
C ASN A 214 20.30 -3.60 25.53
N HIS A 215 20.96 -4.36 24.66
CA HIS A 215 21.22 -3.89 23.30
C HIS A 215 20.05 -4.27 22.39
N ILE A 216 19.43 -3.27 21.77
CA ILE A 216 18.14 -3.41 21.11
C ILE A 216 18.24 -2.85 19.70
N GLN A 217 17.78 -3.63 18.72
CA GLN A 217 17.60 -3.17 17.36
C GLN A 217 16.15 -3.33 16.93
N HIS A 218 15.69 -2.47 16.02
CA HIS A 218 14.29 -2.39 15.64
C HIS A 218 14.09 -2.71 14.16
N PHE A 219 12.98 -3.36 13.86
CA PHE A 219 12.49 -3.53 12.50
C PHE A 219 11.56 -2.36 12.12
N PRO A 220 11.33 -2.12 10.83
CA PRO A 220 10.28 -1.23 10.36
C PRO A 220 8.89 -1.67 10.83
N PRO A 221 7.92 -0.75 10.95
CA PRO A 221 6.52 -1.13 11.16
C PRO A 221 5.99 -1.86 9.93
N MET A 222 5.12 -2.84 10.17
CA MET A 222 4.42 -3.59 9.13
C MET A 222 2.98 -3.77 9.57
N GLN A 223 2.07 -4.08 8.66
CA GLN A 223 0.68 -4.37 9.02
C GLN A 223 0.29 -5.77 8.57
N ASP A 224 -0.13 -6.59 9.53
CA ASP A 224 -0.80 -7.87 9.29
C ASP A 224 -2.31 -7.69 9.11
N ASN A 225 -2.91 -8.62 8.36
CA ASN A 225 -4.32 -8.76 8.12
C ASN A 225 -4.84 -10.08 8.72
N LYS A 226 -5.28 -10.03 9.98
CA LYS A 226 -5.66 -11.21 10.77
C LYS A 226 -6.93 -11.93 10.29
N ARG A 227 -7.91 -11.22 9.73
CA ARG A 227 -9.24 -11.80 9.40
C ARG A 227 -9.21 -12.56 8.07
N LEU A 228 -9.97 -13.66 7.98
CA LEU A 228 -9.97 -14.60 6.85
C LEU A 228 -10.48 -14.01 5.51
N LEU A 229 -11.53 -13.19 5.58
CA LEU A 229 -12.25 -12.70 4.41
C LEU A 229 -11.94 -11.23 4.15
N ASP A 230 -12.15 -10.81 2.91
CA ASP A 230 -11.98 -9.43 2.46
C ASP A 230 -12.75 -8.42 3.34
N ASN A 231 -12.20 -7.21 3.46
CA ASN A 231 -12.71 -6.11 4.29
C ASN A 231 -12.74 -6.47 5.78
N ASP A 232 -11.73 -7.22 6.23
CA ASP A 232 -11.52 -7.66 7.61
C ASP A 232 -12.73 -8.41 8.21
N LYS A 233 -13.35 -9.29 7.40
CA LYS A 233 -14.50 -10.10 7.78
C LYS A 233 -14.12 -11.55 8.10
N GLY A 234 -15.05 -12.27 8.71
CA GLY A 234 -14.88 -13.68 9.05
C GLY A 234 -14.08 -13.90 10.33
N PRO A 235 -13.67 -15.16 10.60
CA PRO A 235 -12.93 -15.47 11.82
C PRO A 235 -11.52 -14.86 11.83
N ASN A 236 -10.98 -14.63 13.02
CA ASN A 236 -9.54 -14.38 13.20
C ASN A 236 -8.72 -15.60 12.77
N THR A 237 -7.58 -15.33 12.16
CA THR A 237 -6.60 -16.31 11.69
C THR A 237 -5.23 -15.98 12.27
N GLY A 238 -4.20 -16.73 11.88
CA GLY A 238 -2.81 -16.35 12.19
C GLY A 238 -2.30 -15.15 11.40
N GLY A 239 -3.01 -14.69 10.37
CA GLY A 239 -2.59 -13.64 9.43
C GLY A 239 -2.71 -14.11 7.98
N MET A 240 -3.52 -13.42 7.17
CA MET A 240 -3.78 -13.72 5.74
C MET A 240 -2.84 -12.95 4.80
N GLY A 241 -2.06 -12.02 5.32
CA GLY A 241 -1.12 -11.23 4.55
C GLY A 241 -0.48 -10.16 5.41
N CYS A 242 0.63 -9.63 4.93
CA CYS A 242 1.33 -8.53 5.57
C CYS A 242 1.79 -7.54 4.52
N VAL A 243 1.90 -6.27 4.92
CA VAL A 243 2.31 -5.17 4.03
C VAL A 243 3.23 -4.19 4.74
N ILE A 244 4.15 -3.63 3.97
CA ILE A 244 4.93 -2.45 4.29
C ILE A 244 5.03 -1.57 3.04
N ASP A 245 4.99 -0.25 3.22
CA ASP A 245 5.15 0.70 2.12
C ASP A 245 6.62 1.11 1.95
N GLU A 246 6.89 1.91 0.92
CA GLU A 246 8.21 2.44 0.65
C GLU A 246 8.76 3.26 1.83
N ASN A 247 10.09 3.36 1.91
CA ASN A 247 10.81 4.10 2.95
C ASN A 247 10.61 3.57 4.38
N ASN A 248 10.35 2.26 4.53
CA ASN A 248 10.30 1.57 5.82
C ASN A 248 9.22 2.14 6.77
N THR A 249 8.06 2.49 6.23
CA THR A 249 6.92 3.01 7.00
C THR A 249 5.59 2.47 6.48
N LEU A 250 4.49 2.89 7.12
CA LEU A 250 3.12 2.70 6.67
C LEU A 250 2.47 4.06 6.43
N PRO A 251 1.52 4.21 5.48
CA PRO A 251 0.98 5.51 5.10
C PRO A 251 0.31 6.32 6.21
N PHE A 252 -0.14 5.67 7.28
CA PHE A 252 -0.84 6.30 8.41
C PHE A 252 0.07 6.57 9.63
N LEU A 253 1.36 6.25 9.54
CA LEU A 253 2.32 6.44 10.62
C LEU A 253 3.27 7.60 10.33
N THR A 254 3.53 8.41 11.36
CA THR A 254 4.56 9.45 11.33
C THR A 254 5.88 8.96 11.93
N ASP A 255 6.99 9.65 11.67
CA ASP A 255 8.27 9.34 12.33
C ASP A 255 8.18 9.43 13.86
N ASN A 256 7.34 10.33 14.38
CA ASN A 256 7.09 10.44 15.81
C ASN A 256 6.36 9.21 16.35
N ASP A 257 5.41 8.66 15.60
CA ASP A 257 4.71 7.42 15.97
C ASP A 257 5.69 6.24 16.07
N ILE A 258 6.60 6.12 15.10
CA ILE A 258 7.65 5.10 15.10
C ILE A 258 8.58 5.28 16.31
N ASN A 259 8.99 6.51 16.61
CA ASN A 259 9.84 6.80 17.76
C ASN A 259 9.16 6.50 19.11
N ILE A 260 7.83 6.64 19.20
CA ILE A 260 7.08 6.25 20.39
C ILE A 260 7.14 4.73 20.60
N VAL A 261 6.85 3.92 19.58
CA VAL A 261 6.85 2.46 19.73
C VAL A 261 8.24 1.88 19.97
N LYS A 262 9.31 2.50 19.42
CA LYS A 262 10.70 2.17 19.78
C LYS A 262 10.93 2.31 21.29
N LYS A 263 10.58 3.47 21.85
CA LYS A 263 10.73 3.74 23.29
C LYS A 263 9.88 2.79 24.15
N ILE A 264 8.69 2.40 23.69
CA ILE A 264 7.86 1.42 24.39
C ILE A 264 8.57 0.06 24.46
N ASN A 265 9.02 -0.47 23.32
CA ASN A 265 9.73 -1.75 23.26
C ASN A 265 11.03 -1.72 24.09
N GLU A 266 11.81 -0.64 23.99
CA GLU A 266 13.01 -0.42 24.79
C GLU A 266 12.72 -0.48 26.30
N ASN A 267 11.74 0.28 26.77
CA ASN A 267 11.36 0.31 28.20
C ASN A 267 10.88 -1.07 28.70
N ILE A 268 10.16 -1.81 27.87
CA ILE A 268 9.72 -3.17 28.20
C ILE A 268 10.92 -4.09 28.41
N ILE A 269 11.85 -4.12 27.45
CA ILE A 269 13.04 -4.98 27.52
C ILE A 269 13.90 -4.59 28.74
N TYR A 270 14.16 -3.29 28.95
CA TYR A 270 14.90 -2.81 30.12
C TYR A 270 14.26 -3.27 31.42
N LYS A 271 12.94 -3.17 31.54
CA LYS A 271 12.21 -3.56 32.74
C LYS A 271 12.19 -5.07 32.96
N LEU A 272 12.04 -5.87 31.91
CA LEU A 272 12.15 -7.33 32.01
C LEU A 272 13.55 -7.74 32.46
N ASN A 273 14.60 -7.12 31.92
CA ASN A 273 15.98 -7.43 32.29
C ASN A 273 16.28 -7.08 33.75
N ASN A 274 15.64 -6.05 34.32
CA ASN A 274 15.72 -5.77 35.76
C ASN A 274 15.15 -6.88 36.65
N HIS A 275 14.29 -7.77 36.12
CA HIS A 275 13.78 -8.91 36.85
C HIS A 275 14.75 -10.10 36.88
N LYS A 276 15.81 -10.11 36.04
CA LYS A 276 16.75 -11.21 35.89
C LYS A 276 17.28 -11.71 37.24
N SER A 277 17.87 -10.83 38.04
CA SER A 277 18.46 -11.19 39.35
C SER A 277 17.40 -11.67 40.35
N LYS A 278 16.23 -11.03 40.39
CA LYS A 278 15.13 -11.39 41.31
C LYS A 278 14.56 -12.77 40.98
N GLN A 279 14.49 -13.12 39.70
CA GLN A 279 13.95 -14.38 39.20
C GLN A 279 15.01 -15.47 39.02
N LYS A 280 16.28 -15.18 39.35
CA LYS A 280 17.42 -16.12 39.20
C LYS A 280 17.59 -16.67 37.78
N LEU A 281 17.36 -15.83 36.78
CA LEU A 281 17.47 -16.19 35.36
C LEU A 281 18.94 -16.06 34.88
N CYS A 282 19.38 -16.98 34.02
CA CYS A 282 20.76 -17.01 33.50
C CYS A 282 21.03 -15.91 32.46
N VAL A 283 20.04 -15.60 31.62
CA VAL A 283 20.09 -14.59 30.56
C VAL A 283 18.94 -13.60 30.74
N GLY A 284 19.09 -12.37 30.22
CA GLY A 284 17.97 -11.45 30.09
C GLY A 284 16.99 -11.87 29.00
N TYR A 285 16.05 -11.00 28.64
CA TYR A 285 15.21 -11.16 27.46
C TYR A 285 16.08 -11.15 26.20
N ARG A 286 16.28 -12.35 25.63
CA ARG A 286 17.05 -12.60 24.41
C ARG A 286 16.10 -13.12 23.32
N GLY A 287 16.21 -12.57 22.12
CA GLY A 287 15.34 -12.90 20.98
C GLY A 287 14.47 -11.73 20.55
N VAL A 288 13.25 -12.03 20.10
CA VAL A 288 12.36 -11.07 19.42
C VAL A 288 11.23 -10.64 20.35
N LEU A 289 11.09 -9.34 20.56
CA LEU A 289 9.87 -8.74 21.10
C LEU A 289 9.03 -8.22 19.93
N TYR A 290 7.88 -8.84 19.71
CA TYR A 290 6.88 -8.40 18.76
C TYR A 290 5.81 -7.59 19.50
N GLY A 291 5.63 -6.33 19.16
CA GLY A 291 4.55 -5.50 19.67
C GLY A 291 3.43 -5.34 18.64
N SER A 292 2.20 -5.65 19.02
CA SER A 292 1.00 -5.30 18.26
C SER A 292 0.43 -4.00 18.81
N TYR A 293 0.30 -3.01 17.93
CA TYR A 293 -0.06 -1.63 18.26
C TYR A 293 -1.29 -1.20 17.45
N ILE A 294 -2.05 -0.23 17.97
CA ILE A 294 -3.15 0.43 17.26
C ILE A 294 -2.97 1.94 17.31
N LYS A 295 -2.99 2.59 16.14
CA LYS A 295 -2.99 4.04 15.99
C LYS A 295 -4.43 4.55 15.97
N THR A 296 -4.83 5.17 17.08
CA THR A 296 -6.14 5.79 17.25
C THR A 296 -6.07 7.30 17.02
N LYS A 297 -7.23 7.97 16.95
CA LYS A 297 -7.32 9.44 16.96
C LYS A 297 -6.66 10.10 18.19
N ASN A 298 -6.53 9.35 19.30
CA ASN A 298 -6.02 9.85 20.58
C ASN A 298 -4.54 9.48 20.83
N GLY A 299 -3.92 8.69 19.93
CA GLY A 299 -2.56 8.20 20.11
C GLY A 299 -2.42 6.71 19.83
N ILE A 300 -1.23 6.19 20.10
CA ILE A 300 -0.88 4.78 19.92
C ILE A 300 -1.13 4.02 21.21
N TYR A 301 -1.67 2.81 21.10
CA TYR A 301 -1.88 1.91 22.22
C TYR A 301 -1.39 0.50 21.90
N ILE A 302 -1.05 -0.26 22.93
CA ILE A 302 -0.56 -1.64 22.90
C ILE A 302 -1.76 -2.59 22.92
N ILE A 303 -1.93 -3.37 21.85
CA ILE A 303 -2.93 -4.44 21.79
C ILE A 303 -2.44 -5.67 22.56
N GLU A 304 -1.24 -6.16 22.22
CA GLU A 304 -0.61 -7.34 22.81
C GLU A 304 0.88 -7.40 22.47
N PHE A 305 1.61 -8.28 23.15
CA PHE A 305 3.00 -8.63 22.82
C PHE A 305 3.08 -10.11 22.47
N ASN A 306 3.91 -10.42 21.48
CA ASN A 306 4.41 -11.76 21.22
C ASN A 306 5.92 -11.80 21.45
N CYS A 307 6.46 -12.97 21.75
CA CYS A 307 7.83 -13.19 22.18
C CYS A 307 8.69 -13.89 21.12
N ARG A 308 8.25 -13.78 19.86
CA ARG A 308 8.83 -14.44 18.69
C ARG A 308 8.56 -13.60 17.44
N PHE A 309 9.17 -13.98 16.32
CA PHE A 309 8.84 -13.40 15.01
C PHE A 309 7.37 -13.66 14.63
N GLY A 310 6.66 -12.64 14.15
CA GLY A 310 5.29 -12.80 13.62
C GLY A 310 5.25 -13.63 12.33
N ASP A 311 4.07 -14.10 11.94
CA ASP A 311 3.86 -14.81 10.68
C ASP A 311 2.53 -14.31 10.10
N PRO A 312 2.49 -13.56 8.98
CA PRO A 312 3.55 -13.42 7.97
C PRO A 312 4.63 -12.34 8.20
N GLU A 313 4.64 -11.58 9.29
CA GLU A 313 5.54 -10.41 9.40
C GLU A 313 7.03 -10.74 9.29
N CYS A 314 7.46 -11.91 9.77
CA CYS A 314 8.85 -12.37 9.62
C CYS A 314 9.31 -12.41 8.15
N ILE A 315 8.41 -12.74 7.23
CA ILE A 315 8.71 -12.84 5.82
C ILE A 315 9.15 -11.48 5.28
N ILE A 316 8.36 -10.43 5.55
CA ILE A 316 8.72 -9.07 5.14
C ILE A 316 9.96 -8.58 5.89
N ALA A 317 9.99 -8.78 7.21
CA ALA A 317 11.08 -8.35 8.07
C ALA A 317 12.45 -8.86 7.59
N LEU A 318 12.56 -10.16 7.26
CA LEU A 318 13.81 -10.77 6.82
C LEU A 318 14.09 -10.57 5.32
N SER A 319 13.06 -10.46 4.49
CA SER A 319 13.24 -10.23 3.03
C SER A 319 13.73 -8.82 2.70
N LEU A 320 13.39 -7.83 3.54
CA LEU A 320 13.87 -6.46 3.38
C LEU A 320 15.17 -6.18 4.14
N LEU A 321 15.60 -7.08 5.04
CA LEU A 321 16.80 -6.89 5.84
C LEU A 321 18.07 -7.03 4.96
N GLU A 322 18.82 -5.93 4.86
CA GLU A 322 20.09 -5.87 4.14
C GLU A 322 21.27 -6.26 5.03
N THR A 323 21.19 -5.96 6.33
CA THR A 323 22.15 -6.44 7.32
C THR A 323 22.19 -7.97 7.32
N ASN A 324 23.39 -8.53 7.48
CA ASN A 324 23.60 -9.97 7.51
C ASN A 324 22.93 -10.57 8.77
N PHE A 325 21.84 -11.32 8.57
CA PHE A 325 21.05 -11.86 9.68
C PHE A 325 21.80 -12.91 10.49
N TYR A 326 22.62 -13.74 9.84
CA TYR A 326 23.43 -14.74 10.56
C TYR A 326 24.45 -14.07 11.50
N SER A 327 25.09 -12.98 11.05
CA SER A 327 25.99 -12.18 11.92
C SER A 327 25.24 -11.57 13.11
N VAL A 328 24.01 -11.08 12.87
CA VAL A 328 23.12 -10.60 13.93
C VAL A 328 22.77 -11.72 14.92
N CYS A 329 22.51 -12.94 14.45
CA CYS A 329 22.31 -14.10 15.33
C CYS A 329 23.52 -14.37 16.22
N LEU A 330 24.74 -14.32 15.66
CA LEU A 330 25.99 -14.48 16.43
C LEU A 330 26.17 -13.38 17.50
N GLU A 331 25.83 -12.13 17.16
CA GLU A 331 25.84 -11.03 18.14
C GLU A 331 24.82 -11.23 19.27
N ILE A 332 23.61 -11.69 18.95
CA ILE A 332 22.56 -11.98 19.93
C ILE A 332 23.02 -13.05 20.94
N ILE A 333 23.57 -14.17 20.45
CA ILE A 333 23.98 -15.27 21.33
C ILE A 333 25.19 -14.91 22.19
N SER A 334 26.07 -14.03 21.69
CA SER A 334 27.22 -13.52 22.44
C SER A 334 26.88 -12.41 23.44
N GLY A 335 25.66 -11.86 23.39
CA GLY A 335 25.26 -10.76 24.28
C GLY A 335 25.85 -9.40 23.88
N ASN A 336 26.13 -9.19 22.59
CA ASN A 336 26.86 -8.05 22.06
C ASN A 336 26.23 -7.45 20.76
N LEU A 337 24.91 -7.30 20.74
CA LEU A 337 24.16 -6.79 19.57
C LEU A 337 24.39 -5.29 19.36
N HIS A 338 25.42 -4.95 18.60
CA HIS A 338 25.77 -3.57 18.30
C HIS A 338 25.50 -3.16 16.85
N THR A 339 25.38 -4.13 15.94
CA THR A 339 25.18 -3.84 14.53
C THR A 339 23.78 -3.23 14.30
N PRO A 340 23.70 -1.98 13.77
CA PRO A 340 22.42 -1.40 13.39
C PRO A 340 21.80 -2.15 12.23
N LEU A 341 20.50 -2.42 12.30
CA LEU A 341 19.77 -3.04 11.21
C LEU A 341 19.48 -2.03 10.10
N THR A 342 19.81 -2.40 8.87
CA THR A 342 19.52 -1.66 7.63
C THR A 342 18.56 -2.46 6.77
N PHE A 343 17.62 -1.75 6.15
CA PHE A 343 16.55 -2.34 5.36
C PHE A 343 16.46 -1.63 4.01
N SER A 344 16.08 -2.40 3.00
CA SER A 344 15.68 -1.80 1.73
C SER A 344 14.48 -0.89 1.94
N LYS A 345 14.44 0.22 1.19
CA LYS A 345 13.32 1.19 1.16
C LYS A 345 12.18 0.76 0.23
N ASP A 346 12.23 -0.45 -0.31
CA ASP A 346 11.19 -0.99 -1.19
C ASP A 346 9.90 -1.27 -0.41
N ALA A 347 8.75 -1.09 -1.06
CA ALA A 347 7.48 -1.60 -0.59
C ALA A 347 7.42 -3.11 -0.79
N MET A 348 6.65 -3.80 0.06
CA MET A 348 6.48 -5.25 -0.04
C MET A 348 5.11 -5.70 0.45
N ILE A 349 4.52 -6.67 -0.26
CA ILE A 349 3.31 -7.37 0.14
C ILE A 349 3.60 -8.87 0.22
N CYS A 350 3.12 -9.50 1.28
CA CYS A 350 3.04 -10.95 1.45
C CYS A 350 1.55 -11.33 1.49
N LEU A 351 1.13 -12.27 0.65
CA LEU A 351 -0.26 -12.73 0.53
C LEU A 351 -0.33 -14.25 0.74
N TYR A 352 -1.06 -14.69 1.77
CA TYR A 352 -1.26 -16.12 2.01
C TYR A 352 -2.36 -16.70 1.12
N ALA A 353 -2.08 -17.90 0.61
CA ALA A 353 -3.08 -18.85 0.14
C ALA A 353 -3.24 -19.94 1.19
N VAL A 354 -4.49 -20.21 1.59
CA VAL A 354 -4.86 -21.18 2.62
C VAL A 354 -5.88 -22.16 2.07
N PRO A 355 -6.07 -23.35 2.64
CA PRO A 355 -7.15 -24.26 2.24
C PRO A 355 -8.53 -23.60 2.41
N GLU A 356 -9.49 -23.87 1.54
CA GLU A 356 -10.86 -23.29 1.60
C GLU A 356 -11.58 -23.51 2.96
N ASN A 357 -11.27 -24.60 3.65
CA ASN A 357 -11.82 -24.96 4.96
C ASN A 357 -11.08 -24.34 6.16
N TYR A 358 -10.00 -23.58 5.93
CA TYR A 358 -9.27 -22.87 6.98
C TYR A 358 -10.13 -21.76 7.62
N PRO A 359 -10.07 -21.52 8.94
CA PRO A 359 -9.22 -22.16 9.96
C PRO A 359 -9.91 -23.34 10.69
N LYS A 360 -10.98 -23.90 10.13
CA LYS A 360 -11.82 -24.93 10.78
C LYS A 360 -11.66 -26.32 10.15
N CYS A 361 -10.46 -26.66 9.70
CA CYS A 361 -10.15 -27.96 9.12
C CYS A 361 -10.37 -29.09 10.15
N LYS A 362 -11.13 -30.12 9.79
CA LYS A 362 -11.32 -31.35 10.57
C LYS A 362 -10.21 -32.36 10.26
N ASP A 363 -10.06 -33.39 11.10
CA ASP A 363 -9.02 -34.41 10.89
C ASP A 363 -9.19 -35.25 9.63
N ASN A 364 -10.41 -35.35 9.11
CA ASN A 364 -10.72 -36.03 7.85
C ASN A 364 -10.68 -35.11 6.63
N ASP A 365 -10.36 -33.82 6.79
CA ASP A 365 -10.19 -32.94 5.65
C ASP A 365 -8.88 -33.30 4.95
N THR A 366 -9.00 -33.70 3.69
CA THR A 366 -7.95 -34.33 2.88
C THR A 366 -6.88 -33.34 2.42
N GLU A 367 -5.68 -33.85 2.10
CA GLU A 367 -4.64 -33.13 1.36
C GLU A 367 -5.21 -32.67 0.00
N TYR A 368 -5.03 -31.40 -0.39
CA TYR A 368 -5.48 -30.92 -1.71
C TYR A 368 -4.30 -30.64 -2.63
N ASP A 369 -4.41 -31.06 -3.88
CA ASP A 369 -3.42 -30.76 -4.92
C ASP A 369 -3.25 -29.27 -5.15
N ILE A 370 -1.99 -28.86 -5.32
CA ILE A 370 -1.59 -27.53 -5.78
C ILE A 370 -0.85 -27.69 -7.11
N TYR A 371 -1.31 -26.95 -8.11
CA TYR A 371 -0.69 -26.90 -9.43
C TYR A 371 -0.14 -25.50 -9.70
N PHE A 372 0.96 -25.42 -10.44
CA PHE A 372 1.61 -24.17 -10.79
C PHE A 372 1.65 -24.02 -12.31
N ASP A 373 1.27 -22.86 -12.83
CA ASP A 373 1.49 -22.55 -14.24
C ASP A 373 2.99 -22.43 -14.54
N SER A 374 3.37 -22.66 -15.80
CA SER A 374 4.78 -22.60 -16.25
C SER A 374 5.44 -21.23 -16.08
N GLN A 375 4.66 -20.18 -15.88
CA GLN A 375 5.13 -18.80 -15.66
C GLN A 375 5.36 -18.50 -14.18
N CYS A 376 5.08 -19.44 -13.28
CA CYS A 376 5.20 -19.23 -11.84
C CYS A 376 6.66 -19.03 -11.44
N ASP A 377 6.92 -17.98 -10.67
CA ASP A 377 8.24 -17.66 -10.10
C ASP A 377 8.32 -18.21 -8.68
N PHE A 378 9.00 -19.35 -8.52
CA PHE A 378 9.12 -20.04 -7.23
C PHE A 378 9.96 -19.26 -6.21
N ASP A 379 10.80 -18.29 -6.62
CA ASP A 379 11.53 -17.44 -5.68
C ASP A 379 10.61 -16.48 -4.91
N LYS A 380 9.40 -16.26 -5.43
CA LYS A 380 8.35 -15.45 -4.79
C LYS A 380 7.38 -16.26 -3.94
N ILE A 381 7.61 -17.57 -3.79
CA ILE A 381 6.74 -18.45 -3.00
C ILE A 381 7.48 -18.90 -1.74
N ILE A 382 6.81 -18.78 -0.59
CA ILE A 382 7.30 -19.35 0.66
C ILE A 382 6.25 -20.31 1.19
N TYR A 383 6.69 -21.54 1.46
CA TYR A 383 5.84 -22.64 1.90
C TYR A 383 5.77 -22.73 3.42
N GLY A 384 4.57 -22.99 3.94
CA GLY A 384 4.27 -23.06 5.37
C GLY A 384 3.73 -24.41 5.84
N ASN A 385 2.58 -24.86 5.33
CA ASN A 385 1.99 -26.14 5.72
C ASN A 385 1.64 -26.96 4.47
N VAL A 386 2.67 -27.61 3.92
CA VAL A 386 2.62 -28.39 2.68
C VAL A 386 3.31 -29.73 2.82
N LYS A 387 2.98 -30.62 1.89
CA LYS A 387 3.68 -31.88 1.67
C LYS A 387 4.06 -31.97 0.19
N MET A 388 5.30 -32.35 -0.09
CA MET A 388 5.86 -32.46 -1.43
C MET A 388 6.25 -33.92 -1.66
N ILE A 389 5.68 -34.53 -2.71
CA ILE A 389 5.93 -35.93 -3.08
C ILE A 389 6.15 -35.97 -4.58
N ASP A 390 7.26 -36.55 -5.05
CA ASP A 390 7.57 -36.73 -6.48
C ASP A 390 7.39 -35.45 -7.31
N ASN A 391 7.91 -34.31 -6.81
CA ASN A 391 7.78 -32.95 -7.38
C ASN A 391 6.35 -32.38 -7.44
N HIS A 392 5.40 -32.98 -6.73
CA HIS A 392 4.04 -32.50 -6.62
C HIS A 392 3.75 -31.94 -5.23
N THR A 393 3.00 -30.84 -5.15
CA THR A 393 2.74 -30.13 -3.88
C THR A 393 1.30 -30.33 -3.43
N TYR A 394 1.12 -30.65 -2.16
CA TYR A 394 -0.18 -30.78 -1.50
C TYR A 394 -0.32 -29.75 -0.38
N SER A 395 -1.49 -29.12 -0.30
CA SER A 395 -1.86 -28.32 0.87
C SER A 395 -2.30 -29.22 2.02
N LEU A 396 -2.06 -28.76 3.24
CA LEU A 396 -2.46 -29.44 4.47
C LEU A 396 -3.58 -28.66 5.17
N LYS A 397 -3.54 -28.50 6.50
CA LYS A 397 -4.68 -28.01 7.30
C LYS A 397 -4.59 -26.52 7.67
N SER A 398 -3.41 -25.92 7.52
CA SER A 398 -3.10 -24.56 7.97
C SER A 398 -2.67 -23.69 6.80
N ARG A 399 -2.03 -22.55 7.07
CA ARG A 399 -1.52 -21.64 6.06
C ARG A 399 -0.52 -22.36 5.14
N THR A 400 -0.96 -22.62 3.92
CA THR A 400 -0.29 -23.48 2.94
C THR A 400 0.99 -22.84 2.43
N LEU A 401 0.88 -21.70 1.75
CA LEU A 401 1.97 -20.97 1.13
C LEU A 401 1.61 -19.50 1.02
N CYS A 402 2.60 -18.64 0.84
CA CYS A 402 2.36 -17.24 0.52
C CYS A 402 3.14 -16.83 -0.73
N CYS A 403 2.54 -15.90 -1.47
CA CYS A 403 3.18 -15.20 -2.57
C CYS A 403 3.70 -13.85 -2.05
N ILE A 404 4.92 -13.49 -2.40
CA ILE A 404 5.51 -12.20 -2.05
C ILE A 404 5.73 -11.33 -3.29
N SER A 405 5.56 -10.02 -3.14
CA SER A 405 5.93 -9.05 -4.16
C SER A 405 6.64 -7.86 -3.55
N ARG A 406 7.81 -7.54 -4.11
CA ARG A 406 8.69 -6.44 -3.70
C ARG A 406 8.86 -5.48 -4.87
N GLY A 407 8.82 -4.18 -4.59
CA GLY A 407 8.85 -3.15 -5.62
C GLY A 407 9.06 -1.76 -5.04
N LYS A 408 9.24 -0.76 -5.90
CA LYS A 408 9.48 0.62 -5.42
C LYS A 408 8.22 1.25 -4.84
N LYS A 409 7.04 0.84 -5.30
CA LYS A 409 5.76 1.38 -4.88
C LYS A 409 4.81 0.27 -4.48
N LEU A 410 4.01 0.53 -3.44
CA LEU A 410 3.02 -0.42 -2.95
C LEU A 410 1.99 -0.83 -4.01
N TYR A 411 1.58 0.09 -4.89
CA TYR A 411 0.68 -0.20 -6.00
C TYR A 411 1.20 -1.29 -6.95
N GLU A 412 2.51 -1.26 -7.26
CA GLU A 412 3.14 -2.25 -8.11
C GLU A 412 3.16 -3.62 -7.42
N CYS A 413 3.55 -3.65 -6.14
CA CYS A 413 3.53 -4.86 -5.32
C CYS A 413 2.12 -5.47 -5.26
N TYR A 414 1.09 -4.64 -5.10
CA TYR A 414 -0.31 -5.05 -5.10
C TYR A 414 -0.69 -5.71 -6.44
N LYS A 415 -0.43 -5.03 -7.56
CA LYS A 415 -0.75 -5.59 -8.88
C LYS A 415 -0.02 -6.92 -9.12
N ASN A 416 1.27 -6.95 -8.80
CA ASN A 416 2.12 -8.10 -9.08
C ASN A 416 1.75 -9.31 -8.20
N VAL A 417 1.57 -9.16 -6.89
CA VAL A 417 1.21 -10.28 -6.01
C VAL A 417 -0.12 -10.92 -6.42
N TYR A 418 -1.09 -10.11 -6.87
CA TYR A 418 -2.39 -10.59 -7.34
C TYR A 418 -2.37 -11.18 -8.76
N ASN A 419 -1.33 -10.91 -9.54
CA ASN A 419 -1.10 -11.62 -10.80
C ASN A 419 -0.38 -12.93 -10.55
N ASP A 420 0.63 -12.93 -9.68
CA ASP A 420 1.46 -14.08 -9.37
C ASP A 420 0.64 -15.17 -8.65
N ILE A 421 -0.23 -14.82 -7.69
CA ILE A 421 -1.07 -15.81 -6.99
C ILE A 421 -2.11 -16.49 -7.90
N LYS A 422 -2.49 -15.89 -9.03
CA LYS A 422 -3.40 -16.52 -10.01
C LYS A 422 -2.76 -17.64 -10.82
N LEU A 423 -1.42 -17.71 -10.82
CA LEU A 423 -0.65 -18.78 -11.44
C LEU A 423 -0.59 -20.04 -10.55
N ILE A 424 -1.15 -19.98 -9.34
CA ILE A 424 -1.22 -21.06 -8.37
C ILE A 424 -2.67 -21.56 -8.31
N HIS A 425 -2.88 -22.81 -8.70
CA HIS A 425 -4.19 -23.44 -8.77
C HIS A 425 -4.34 -24.51 -7.69
N GLY A 426 -5.55 -24.70 -7.20
CA GLY A 426 -5.86 -25.70 -6.17
C GLY A 426 -7.08 -25.29 -5.35
N ASN A 427 -7.40 -26.07 -4.33
CA ASN A 427 -8.48 -25.74 -3.39
C ASN A 427 -8.02 -24.71 -2.34
N LEU A 428 -7.69 -23.51 -2.81
CA LEU A 428 -7.07 -22.45 -2.04
C LEU A 428 -7.93 -21.18 -2.00
N HIS A 429 -8.05 -20.59 -0.81
CA HIS A 429 -8.62 -19.27 -0.55
C HIS A 429 -7.51 -18.26 -0.24
N TYR A 430 -7.68 -17.02 -0.70
CA TYR A 430 -6.83 -15.88 -0.36
C TYR A 430 -7.64 -14.58 -0.40
N ARG A 431 -7.20 -13.57 0.36
CA ARG A 431 -7.84 -12.25 0.40
C ARG A 431 -7.50 -11.42 -0.83
N LYS A 432 -8.46 -10.62 -1.32
CA LYS A 432 -8.32 -9.76 -2.53
C LYS A 432 -8.11 -8.28 -2.21
N ASP A 433 -7.77 -7.95 -0.97
CA ASP A 433 -7.66 -6.59 -0.47
C ASP A 433 -6.40 -6.31 0.39
N ILE A 434 -5.42 -7.23 0.44
CA ILE A 434 -4.17 -7.03 1.18
C ILE A 434 -3.41 -5.85 0.56
N GLY A 435 -3.13 -4.82 1.36
CA GLY A 435 -2.51 -3.57 0.91
C GLY A 435 -3.45 -2.61 0.15
N ARG A 436 -4.68 -3.02 -0.21
CA ARG A 436 -5.60 -2.21 -1.03
C ARG A 436 -5.96 -0.88 -0.38
N LYS A 437 -6.18 -0.88 0.93
CA LYS A 437 -6.61 0.30 1.69
C LYS A 437 -5.58 1.44 1.71
N PHE A 438 -4.34 1.14 1.35
CA PHE A 438 -3.24 2.10 1.27
C PHE A 438 -3.05 2.70 -0.12
N LEU A 439 -3.80 2.20 -1.10
CA LEU A 439 -3.81 2.76 -2.44
C LEU A 439 -4.78 3.93 -2.51
N THR A 440 -4.42 4.98 -3.25
CA THR A 440 -5.34 6.07 -3.61
C THR A 440 -6.55 5.49 -4.36
N LYS A 441 -7.70 6.18 -4.33
CA LYS A 441 -8.87 5.68 -5.06
C LYS A 441 -8.63 5.61 -6.56
N TYR A 442 -7.79 6.46 -7.11
CA TYR A 442 -7.36 6.46 -8.51
C TYR A 442 -6.51 5.23 -8.84
N GLU A 443 -5.58 4.84 -7.94
CA GLU A 443 -4.84 3.58 -8.05
C GLU A 443 -5.77 2.37 -7.92
N GLN A 444 -6.70 2.40 -6.96
CA GLN A 444 -7.77 1.41 -6.87
C GLN A 444 -8.66 1.42 -8.12
N ALA A 445 -8.74 2.55 -8.84
CA ALA A 445 -9.42 2.66 -10.11
C ALA A 445 -8.71 1.90 -11.24
N GLY A 446 -7.45 1.52 -11.03
CA GLY A 446 -6.60 0.82 -11.98
C GLY A 446 -5.62 1.76 -12.71
N VAL A 447 -5.45 3.00 -12.25
CA VAL A 447 -4.58 3.99 -12.89
C VAL A 447 -3.50 4.46 -11.92
N SER A 448 -2.24 4.40 -12.33
CA SER A 448 -1.11 4.93 -11.57
C SER A 448 -0.43 6.05 -12.34
N ILE A 449 -0.56 7.29 -11.84
CA ILE A 449 0.13 8.47 -12.37
C ILE A 449 1.65 8.25 -12.30
N LYS A 450 2.13 7.76 -11.15
CA LYS A 450 3.56 7.50 -10.90
C LYS A 450 4.16 6.49 -11.89
N ASN A 451 3.43 5.44 -12.25
CA ASN A 451 3.91 4.45 -13.23
C ASN A 451 4.01 5.06 -14.63
N GLY A 452 3.07 5.94 -14.98
CA GLY A 452 3.14 6.72 -16.22
C GLY A 452 4.40 7.60 -16.26
N ASP A 453 4.65 8.35 -15.19
CA ASP A 453 5.83 9.20 -15.08
C ASP A 453 7.13 8.38 -15.17
N LEU A 454 7.21 7.25 -14.45
CA LEU A 454 8.38 6.37 -14.47
C LEU A 454 8.61 5.73 -15.85
N ALA A 455 7.54 5.36 -16.55
CA ALA A 455 7.65 4.84 -17.92
C ALA A 455 8.25 5.88 -18.86
N ILE A 456 7.86 7.15 -18.73
CA ILE A 456 8.44 8.27 -19.49
C ILE A 456 9.93 8.42 -19.18
N GLU A 457 10.33 8.44 -17.89
CA GLU A 457 11.75 8.53 -17.50
C GLU A 457 12.61 7.42 -18.12
N ASN A 458 12.12 6.18 -18.13
CA ASN A 458 12.84 5.03 -18.66
C ASN A 458 13.04 5.08 -20.18
N ILE A 459 12.13 5.71 -20.93
CA ILE A 459 12.20 5.78 -22.40
C ILE A 459 12.89 7.06 -22.91
N LYS A 460 13.17 8.05 -22.06
CA LYS A 460 13.75 9.34 -22.47
C LYS A 460 15.00 9.17 -23.33
N ALA A 461 15.94 8.32 -22.90
CA ALA A 461 17.19 8.08 -23.63
C ALA A 461 16.95 7.54 -25.05
N ASN A 462 15.99 6.61 -25.21
CA ASN A 462 15.64 6.05 -26.51
C ASN A 462 14.99 7.10 -27.41
N ILE A 463 14.09 7.93 -26.87
CA ILE A 463 13.43 9.00 -27.63
C ILE A 463 14.45 10.08 -28.04
N PHE A 464 15.32 10.52 -27.14
CA PHE A 464 16.36 11.50 -27.46
C PHE A 464 17.31 11.03 -28.56
N SER A 465 17.54 9.72 -28.70
CA SER A 465 18.33 9.17 -29.80
C SER A 465 17.72 9.42 -31.20
N THR A 466 16.41 9.72 -31.26
CA THR A 466 15.69 10.04 -32.49
C THR A 466 15.69 11.54 -32.84
N TYR A 467 16.15 12.39 -31.93
CA TYR A 467 16.09 13.84 -32.13
C TYR A 467 17.11 14.30 -33.17
N ASN A 468 16.72 15.32 -33.93
CA ASN A 468 17.59 16.04 -34.84
C ASN A 468 17.52 17.55 -34.54
N GLU A 469 18.25 18.36 -35.30
CA GLU A 469 18.36 19.81 -35.11
C GLU A 469 17.03 20.57 -35.25
N ASN A 470 15.97 19.92 -35.74
CA ASN A 470 14.65 20.52 -35.91
C ASN A 470 13.71 20.26 -34.73
N VAL A 471 14.03 19.36 -33.80
CA VAL A 471 13.23 19.17 -32.57
C VAL A 471 13.63 20.24 -31.55
N VAL A 472 12.67 21.02 -31.07
CA VAL A 472 12.91 22.18 -30.18
C VAL A 472 12.48 21.92 -28.74
N SER A 473 11.47 21.09 -28.53
CA SER A 473 10.93 20.76 -27.20
C SER A 473 11.63 19.56 -26.56
N GLU A 474 11.60 19.50 -25.23
CA GLU A 474 11.94 18.30 -24.47
C GLU A 474 10.73 17.35 -24.33
N ILE A 475 11.00 16.09 -24.02
CA ILE A 475 9.95 15.10 -23.72
C ILE A 475 9.26 15.41 -22.38
N GLY A 476 7.92 15.38 -22.36
CA GLY A 476 7.12 15.67 -21.17
C GLY A 476 6.46 17.06 -21.14
N SER A 477 6.64 17.87 -22.19
CA SER A 477 5.81 19.05 -22.47
C SER A 477 4.39 18.65 -22.89
N PHE A 478 3.47 19.64 -22.92
CA PHE A 478 2.09 19.44 -23.40
C PHE A 478 2.01 19.08 -24.90
N GLY A 479 3.04 19.40 -25.69
CA GLY A 479 3.13 19.07 -27.10
C GLY A 479 4.57 19.12 -27.61
N GLY A 480 4.81 18.47 -28.75
CA GLY A 480 6.12 18.40 -29.40
C GLY A 480 6.34 19.57 -30.37
N GLU A 481 7.48 20.26 -30.28
CA GLU A 481 7.86 21.35 -31.18
C GLU A 481 8.83 20.88 -32.26
N PHE A 482 8.47 21.15 -33.52
CA PHE A 482 9.28 20.81 -34.68
C PHE A 482 9.47 22.04 -35.60
N LYS A 483 10.71 22.33 -35.96
CA LYS A 483 11.07 23.43 -36.85
C LYS A 483 10.92 22.98 -38.31
N LEU A 484 10.05 23.67 -39.05
CA LEU A 484 9.85 23.48 -40.48
C LEU A 484 10.23 24.77 -41.22
N GLY A 485 11.46 24.82 -41.72
CA GLY A 485 12.02 26.02 -42.33
C GLY A 485 12.12 27.18 -41.34
N ASN A 486 11.38 28.26 -41.60
CA ASN A 486 11.33 29.43 -40.72
C ASN A 486 10.23 29.35 -39.67
N GLU A 487 9.39 28.33 -39.72
CA GLU A 487 8.23 28.17 -38.83
C GLU A 487 8.50 27.09 -37.79
N THR A 488 7.77 27.17 -36.67
CA THR A 488 7.76 26.12 -35.65
C THR A 488 6.35 25.58 -35.57
N LEU A 489 6.22 24.28 -35.77
CA LEU A 489 5.00 23.52 -35.59
C LEU A 489 4.96 22.97 -34.17
N VAL A 490 3.76 22.88 -33.62
CA VAL A 490 3.51 22.24 -32.31
C VAL A 490 2.46 21.17 -32.53
N ALA A 491 2.75 19.94 -32.14
CA ALA A 491 1.83 18.82 -32.28
C ALA A 491 1.45 18.26 -30.90
N SER A 492 0.17 17.93 -30.71
CA SER A 492 -0.33 17.21 -29.54
C SER A 492 -1.26 16.07 -30.01
N ILE A 493 -1.27 14.99 -29.23
CA ILE A 493 -2.19 13.86 -29.40
C ILE A 493 -2.70 13.45 -28.01
N ASP A 494 -4.02 13.34 -27.85
CA ASP A 494 -4.65 12.89 -26.60
C ASP A 494 -5.98 12.19 -26.89
N GLY A 495 -6.62 11.63 -25.87
CA GLY A 495 -7.92 11.00 -25.93
C GLY A 495 -8.92 11.55 -24.92
N VAL A 496 -10.20 11.29 -25.14
CA VAL A 496 -11.26 11.61 -24.14
C VAL A 496 -11.27 10.62 -22.97
N GLY A 497 -10.60 9.48 -23.14
CA GLY A 497 -10.49 8.41 -22.16
C GLY A 497 -11.84 7.84 -21.72
N THR A 498 -11.92 7.42 -20.46
CA THR A 498 -13.10 6.74 -19.90
C THR A 498 -14.30 7.67 -19.64
N LYS A 499 -14.22 8.95 -20.06
CA LYS A 499 -15.40 9.84 -20.11
C LYS A 499 -16.45 9.28 -21.10
N SER A 500 -16.03 8.61 -22.17
CA SER A 500 -16.92 7.94 -23.12
C SER A 500 -17.84 6.91 -22.44
N ILE A 501 -17.29 6.14 -21.49
CA ILE A 501 -18.04 5.14 -20.72
C ILE A 501 -19.13 5.81 -19.86
N LEU A 502 -18.80 6.93 -19.20
CA LEU A 502 -19.78 7.63 -18.36
C LEU A 502 -20.86 8.29 -19.23
N ALA A 503 -20.47 8.89 -20.36
CA ALA A 503 -21.38 9.48 -21.32
C ALA A 503 -22.40 8.47 -21.84
N LYS A 504 -21.93 7.30 -22.28
CA LYS A 504 -22.79 6.23 -22.78
C LYS A 504 -23.69 5.62 -21.69
N ARG A 505 -23.24 5.61 -20.43
CA ARG A 505 -24.04 5.08 -19.32
C ARG A 505 -25.28 5.91 -19.01
N PHE A 506 -25.15 7.24 -19.04
CA PHE A 506 -26.20 8.14 -18.56
C PHE A 506 -26.93 8.91 -19.68
N PHE A 507 -26.42 8.89 -20.90
CA PHE A 507 -26.99 9.58 -22.05
C PHE A 507 -27.00 8.69 -23.29
N ASN A 508 -27.70 9.16 -24.32
CA ASN A 508 -27.80 8.51 -25.62
C ASN A 508 -26.62 8.90 -26.52
N GLU A 509 -26.67 8.49 -27.80
CA GLU A 509 -25.63 8.75 -28.80
C GLU A 509 -25.30 10.25 -28.96
N GLU A 510 -26.23 11.14 -28.64
CA GLU A 510 -26.03 12.60 -28.63
C GLU A 510 -24.89 13.05 -27.70
N ALA A 511 -24.54 12.29 -26.67
CA ALA A 511 -23.43 12.63 -25.80
C ALA A 511 -22.07 12.61 -26.51
N TYR A 512 -21.96 11.85 -27.62
CA TYR A 512 -20.75 11.83 -28.44
C TYR A 512 -20.47 13.18 -29.11
N TYR A 513 -21.49 14.02 -29.32
CA TYR A 513 -21.31 15.40 -29.76
C TYR A 513 -20.43 16.18 -28.79
N ASN A 514 -20.68 16.05 -27.48
CA ASN A 514 -19.86 16.69 -26.46
C ASN A 514 -18.45 16.07 -26.38
N LEU A 515 -18.30 14.76 -26.63
CA LEU A 515 -16.99 14.11 -26.70
C LEU A 515 -16.16 14.60 -27.90
N GLY A 516 -16.80 14.91 -29.03
CA GLY A 516 -16.14 15.56 -30.17
C GLY A 516 -15.66 16.97 -29.80
N LYS A 517 -16.48 17.72 -29.06
CA LYS A 517 -16.06 19.05 -28.55
C LYS A 517 -14.93 18.93 -27.52
N ASP A 518 -15.00 17.93 -26.65
CA ASP A 518 -14.00 17.65 -25.62
C ASP A 518 -12.61 17.53 -26.24
N ILE A 519 -12.45 16.66 -27.24
CA ILE A 519 -11.13 16.36 -27.77
C ILE A 519 -10.51 17.52 -28.55
N VAL A 520 -11.32 18.31 -29.27
CA VAL A 520 -10.84 19.51 -29.94
C VAL A 520 -10.43 20.57 -28.92
N GLY A 521 -11.27 20.83 -27.91
CA GLY A 521 -10.97 21.79 -26.85
C GLY A 521 -9.70 21.43 -26.07
N HIS A 522 -9.56 20.16 -25.71
CA HIS A 522 -8.37 19.62 -25.06
C HIS A 522 -7.12 19.88 -25.93
N SER A 523 -7.13 19.42 -27.17
CA SER A 523 -5.97 19.46 -28.06
C SER A 523 -5.53 20.89 -28.35
N ILE A 524 -6.48 21.83 -28.54
CA ILE A 524 -6.16 23.25 -28.72
C ILE A 524 -5.42 23.79 -27.50
N ASN A 525 -5.90 23.49 -26.29
CA ASN A 525 -5.29 24.01 -25.07
C ASN A 525 -3.86 23.51 -24.89
N ASP A 526 -3.56 22.26 -25.26
CA ASP A 526 -2.20 21.69 -25.17
C ASP A 526 -1.19 22.40 -26.05
N ILE A 527 -1.54 22.70 -27.31
CA ILE A 527 -0.62 23.44 -28.19
C ILE A 527 -0.60 24.93 -27.84
N LEU A 528 -1.69 25.44 -27.25
CA LEU A 528 -1.81 26.85 -26.89
C LEU A 528 -0.83 27.23 -25.79
N VAL A 529 -0.54 26.36 -24.82
CA VAL A 529 0.46 26.65 -23.78
C VAL A 529 1.86 26.93 -24.32
N GLN A 530 2.15 26.49 -25.55
CA GLN A 530 3.41 26.74 -26.26
C GLN A 530 3.31 27.92 -27.25
N GLY A 531 2.18 28.65 -27.22
CA GLY A 531 1.91 29.79 -28.07
C GLY A 531 1.46 29.44 -29.49
N ALA A 532 1.01 28.19 -29.73
CA ALA A 532 0.58 27.77 -31.05
C ALA A 532 -0.93 27.94 -31.28
N ARG A 533 -1.29 28.18 -32.54
CA ARG A 533 -2.68 28.21 -33.03
C ARG A 533 -2.93 27.04 -33.98
N PRO A 534 -4.14 26.47 -34.00
CA PRO A 534 -4.46 25.33 -34.87
C PRO A 534 -4.15 25.59 -36.34
N LEU A 535 -3.55 24.61 -37.01
CA LEU A 535 -3.45 24.55 -38.48
C LEU A 535 -4.40 23.52 -39.06
N PHE A 536 -4.44 22.32 -38.47
CA PHE A 536 -5.34 21.23 -38.87
C PHE A 536 -5.48 20.20 -37.76
N PHE A 537 -6.49 19.33 -37.90
CA PHE A 537 -6.83 18.28 -36.94
C PHE A 537 -7.03 16.92 -37.62
N LEU A 538 -6.72 15.85 -36.88
CA LEU A 538 -6.88 14.45 -37.26
C LEU A 538 -7.62 13.72 -36.14
N ASP A 539 -8.58 12.88 -36.48
CA ASP A 539 -9.40 12.12 -35.54
C ASP A 539 -9.11 10.62 -35.60
N TYR A 540 -9.26 9.92 -34.48
CA TYR A 540 -9.25 8.45 -34.43
C TYR A 540 -10.44 7.96 -33.62
N PHE A 541 -11.22 7.06 -34.21
CA PHE A 541 -12.39 6.43 -33.60
C PHE A 541 -12.20 4.91 -33.60
N GLY A 542 -11.84 4.35 -32.46
CA GLY A 542 -11.76 2.90 -32.23
C GLY A 542 -12.99 2.39 -31.51
N ALA A 543 -13.54 1.24 -31.92
CA ALA A 543 -14.68 0.63 -31.25
C ALA A 543 -14.65 -0.89 -31.32
N ASN A 544 -15.34 -1.56 -30.39
CA ASN A 544 -15.60 -2.99 -30.51
C ASN A 544 -16.50 -3.31 -31.72
N SER A 545 -17.57 -2.52 -31.88
CA SER A 545 -18.45 -2.49 -33.04
C SER A 545 -18.83 -1.05 -33.33
N LEU A 546 -18.78 -0.64 -34.59
CA LEU A 546 -19.04 0.74 -34.99
C LEU A 546 -20.53 1.06 -34.93
N ASN A 547 -20.90 1.99 -34.06
CA ASN A 547 -22.22 2.62 -34.07
C ASN A 547 -22.16 3.90 -34.91
N LEU A 548 -22.91 3.92 -36.02
CA LEU A 548 -22.91 5.04 -36.96
C LEU A 548 -23.41 6.34 -36.34
N ASN A 549 -24.42 6.29 -35.47
CA ASN A 549 -24.96 7.49 -34.82
C ASN A 549 -23.93 8.10 -33.85
N GLU A 550 -23.26 7.26 -33.06
CA GLU A 550 -22.20 7.71 -32.15
C GLU A 550 -21.06 8.40 -32.93
N PHE A 551 -20.65 7.81 -34.06
CA PHE A 551 -19.64 8.37 -34.94
C PHE A 551 -20.08 9.69 -35.59
N GLU A 552 -21.30 9.77 -36.13
CA GLU A 552 -21.83 10.99 -36.75
C GLU A 552 -21.91 12.15 -35.76
N TYR A 553 -22.42 11.92 -34.55
CA TYR A 553 -22.45 12.95 -33.50
C TYR A 553 -21.05 13.39 -33.08
N PHE A 554 -20.12 12.45 -32.94
CA PHE A 554 -18.72 12.75 -32.64
C PHE A 554 -18.11 13.68 -33.69
N VAL A 555 -18.22 13.30 -34.98
CA VAL A 555 -17.71 14.11 -36.10
C VAL A 555 -18.39 15.47 -36.19
N GLN A 556 -19.69 15.55 -35.89
CA GLN A 556 -20.40 16.83 -35.81
C GLN A 556 -19.80 17.73 -34.72
N GLY A 557 -19.53 17.18 -33.52
CA GLY A 557 -18.90 17.91 -32.43
C GLY A 557 -17.49 18.41 -32.74
N LEU A 558 -16.69 17.57 -33.43
CA LEU A 558 -15.38 17.97 -33.96
C LEU A 558 -15.51 19.15 -34.90
N THR A 559 -16.40 19.03 -35.89
CA THR A 559 -16.57 19.99 -36.98
C THR A 559 -17.02 21.35 -36.44
N ASP A 560 -18.04 21.38 -35.59
CA ASP A 560 -18.54 22.61 -34.98
C ASP A 560 -17.47 23.32 -34.15
N SER A 561 -16.65 22.55 -33.42
CA SER A 561 -15.54 23.10 -32.64
C SER A 561 -14.44 23.68 -33.52
N CYS A 562 -14.05 22.98 -34.59
CA CYS A 562 -13.03 23.44 -35.52
C CYS A 562 -13.46 24.74 -36.24
N LEU A 563 -14.74 24.85 -36.59
CA LEU A 563 -15.33 26.07 -37.16
C LEU A 563 -15.40 27.22 -36.13
N GLY A 564 -15.65 26.91 -34.87
CA GLY A 564 -15.81 27.89 -33.80
C GLY A 564 -14.52 28.57 -33.32
N TYR A 565 -13.36 27.91 -33.41
CA TYR A 565 -12.10 28.35 -32.77
C TYR A 565 -11.05 28.97 -33.71
N GLY A 566 -11.48 29.60 -34.81
CA GLY A 566 -10.58 30.22 -35.80
C GLY A 566 -10.34 29.28 -36.99
N PRO A 567 -11.40 29.03 -37.78
CA PRO A 567 -11.60 27.89 -38.68
C PRO A 567 -10.34 27.20 -39.19
N PHE A 568 -10.21 25.91 -38.88
CA PHE A 568 -9.16 25.04 -39.40
C PHE A 568 -9.75 23.72 -39.91
N PRO A 569 -9.13 23.08 -40.92
CA PRO A 569 -9.65 21.85 -41.49
C PRO A 569 -9.40 20.64 -40.59
N ILE A 570 -10.37 19.73 -40.59
CA ILE A 570 -10.17 18.32 -40.22
C ILE A 570 -9.69 17.61 -41.49
N LEU A 571 -8.49 17.02 -41.48
CA LEU A 571 -7.95 16.32 -42.66
C LEU A 571 -8.44 14.87 -42.77
N GLY A 572 -9.17 14.41 -41.75
CA GLY A 572 -9.63 13.04 -41.57
C GLY A 572 -8.53 12.16 -40.97
N GLY A 573 -8.91 11.26 -40.07
CA GLY A 573 -8.02 10.19 -39.61
C GLY A 573 -8.63 8.80 -39.78
N GLU A 574 -8.58 7.98 -38.73
CA GLU A 574 -8.79 6.53 -38.83
C GLU A 574 -10.04 6.10 -38.05
N THR A 575 -10.90 5.29 -38.67
CA THR A 575 -12.05 4.64 -38.01
C THR A 575 -11.83 3.13 -37.99
N ALA A 576 -11.75 2.54 -36.81
CA ALA A 576 -11.38 1.14 -36.62
C ALA A 576 -12.40 0.36 -35.80
N GLU A 577 -12.85 -0.79 -36.33
CA GLU A 577 -13.64 -1.78 -35.60
C GLU A 577 -12.72 -2.95 -35.17
N MET A 578 -12.51 -3.12 -33.87
CA MET A 578 -11.54 -4.06 -33.29
C MET A 578 -12.15 -4.87 -32.13
N PRO A 579 -13.01 -5.88 -32.40
CA PRO A 579 -13.78 -6.58 -31.37
C PRO A 579 -12.95 -7.45 -30.42
N LEU A 580 -11.72 -7.81 -30.81
CA LEU A 580 -10.79 -8.57 -29.95
C LEU A 580 -9.94 -7.66 -29.05
N ILE A 581 -9.94 -6.35 -29.29
CA ILE A 581 -9.16 -5.37 -28.54
C ILE A 581 -10.05 -4.60 -27.57
N TYR A 582 -11.15 -4.03 -28.07
CA TYR A 582 -12.09 -3.27 -27.25
C TYR A 582 -13.15 -4.19 -26.64
N LYS A 583 -13.56 -3.90 -25.40
CA LYS A 583 -14.69 -4.61 -24.80
C LYS A 583 -15.98 -4.25 -25.51
N LYS A 584 -16.95 -5.15 -25.41
CA LYS A 584 -18.27 -4.97 -25.99
C LYS A 584 -18.84 -3.59 -25.62
N ASP A 585 -19.34 -2.88 -26.64
CA ASP A 585 -19.97 -1.55 -26.55
C ASP A 585 -19.06 -0.40 -26.07
N GLU A 586 -17.74 -0.61 -25.92
CA GLU A 586 -16.78 0.44 -25.57
C GLU A 586 -16.13 1.06 -26.84
N THR A 587 -15.80 2.36 -26.73
CA THR A 587 -15.19 3.20 -27.77
C THR A 587 -13.97 3.95 -27.21
N ASP A 588 -12.98 4.16 -28.07
CA ASP A 588 -11.78 4.97 -27.83
C ASP A 588 -11.72 6.10 -28.85
N LEU A 589 -11.63 7.33 -28.35
CA LEU A 589 -11.73 8.56 -29.15
C LEU A 589 -10.48 9.40 -28.91
N ILE A 590 -9.70 9.56 -29.97
CA ILE A 590 -8.39 10.23 -29.95
C ILE A 590 -8.40 11.38 -30.96
N GLY A 591 -7.68 12.44 -30.63
CA GLY A 591 -7.47 13.59 -31.51
C GLY A 591 -6.00 13.94 -31.59
N CYS A 592 -5.56 14.30 -32.78
CA CYS A 592 -4.23 14.84 -33.03
C CYS A 592 -4.37 16.21 -33.68
N ILE A 593 -3.69 17.20 -33.11
CA ILE A 593 -3.69 18.56 -33.61
C ILE A 593 -2.27 18.96 -33.99
N VAL A 594 -2.15 19.69 -35.10
CA VAL A 594 -0.92 20.39 -35.44
C VAL A 594 -1.23 21.87 -35.52
N GLY A 595 -0.42 22.66 -34.82
CA GLY A 595 -0.53 24.11 -34.77
C GLY A 595 0.75 24.81 -35.20
N LYS A 596 0.63 26.10 -35.48
CA LYS A 596 1.74 27.01 -35.79
C LYS A 596 2.05 27.88 -34.59
N LYS A 597 3.28 27.85 -34.12
CA LYS A 597 3.77 28.70 -33.01
C LYS A 597 3.86 30.17 -33.43
N ASP A 598 3.25 31.05 -32.64
CA ASP A 598 3.46 32.49 -32.75
C ASP A 598 4.64 32.89 -31.86
N LYS A 599 5.79 33.19 -32.49
CA LYS A 599 7.06 33.49 -31.81
C LYS A 599 7.02 34.71 -30.88
N ARG A 600 5.94 35.49 -30.89
CA ARG A 600 5.77 36.61 -29.96
C ARG A 600 5.41 36.15 -28.55
N PHE A 601 4.88 34.93 -28.37
CA PHE A 601 4.58 34.41 -27.04
C PHE A 601 5.85 34.15 -26.22
N PHE A 602 5.76 34.45 -24.92
CA PHE A 602 6.79 34.23 -23.90
C PHE A 602 8.16 34.88 -24.22
N PRO A 603 8.20 36.19 -24.51
CA PRO A 603 9.48 36.88 -24.68
C PRO A 603 10.25 37.04 -23.36
N ASN A 604 9.57 36.80 -22.23
CA ASN A 604 10.10 36.89 -20.87
C ASN A 604 9.97 35.53 -20.17
N THR A 605 10.81 35.29 -19.16
CA THR A 605 10.72 34.11 -18.29
C THR A 605 9.88 34.41 -17.05
N VAL A 606 9.25 33.37 -16.49
CA VAL A 606 8.58 33.43 -15.19
C VAL A 606 9.55 33.92 -14.11
N LYS A 607 9.10 34.82 -13.24
CA LYS A 607 9.88 35.41 -12.15
C LYS A 607 9.09 35.54 -10.86
N LYS A 608 9.81 35.66 -9.75
CA LYS A 608 9.24 35.95 -8.43
C LYS A 608 8.34 37.19 -8.49
N GLY A 609 7.15 37.05 -7.92
CA GLY A 609 6.14 38.10 -7.85
C GLY A 609 5.21 38.19 -9.05
N ASP A 610 5.41 37.37 -10.10
CA ASP A 610 4.41 37.20 -11.16
C ASP A 610 3.09 36.68 -10.58
N ILE A 611 1.98 37.13 -11.16
CA ILE A 611 0.62 36.82 -10.72
C ILE A 611 0.13 35.56 -11.44
N VAL A 612 -0.50 34.64 -10.70
CA VAL A 612 -1.07 33.41 -11.23
C VAL A 612 -2.59 33.55 -11.34
N ILE A 613 -3.11 33.44 -12.55
CA ILE A 613 -4.52 33.63 -12.87
C ILE A 613 -5.14 32.31 -13.31
N ASN A 614 -6.26 31.95 -12.70
CA ASN A 614 -7.13 30.86 -13.14
C ASN A 614 -8.19 31.36 -14.13
N LEU A 615 -8.25 30.73 -15.30
CA LEU A 615 -9.41 30.68 -16.16
C LEU A 615 -10.23 29.42 -15.79
N PRO A 616 -11.42 29.59 -15.18
CA PRO A 616 -12.09 28.52 -14.46
C PRO A 616 -12.67 27.45 -15.39
N SER A 617 -12.64 26.21 -14.89
CA SER A 617 -13.42 25.09 -15.40
C SER A 617 -14.63 24.83 -14.51
N VAL A 618 -15.69 24.31 -15.12
CA VAL A 618 -16.95 23.89 -14.47
C VAL A 618 -17.08 22.37 -14.37
N SER A 619 -16.26 21.61 -15.11
CA SER A 619 -16.24 20.15 -15.12
C SER A 619 -14.83 19.58 -14.89
N PRO A 620 -14.69 18.27 -14.64
CA PRO A 620 -13.40 17.58 -14.61
C PRO A 620 -12.65 17.52 -15.96
N HIS A 621 -13.18 18.15 -17.03
CA HIS A 621 -12.65 18.09 -18.39
C HIS A 621 -12.72 16.65 -18.96
N THR A 622 -11.60 16.06 -19.41
CA THR A 622 -11.53 14.65 -19.89
C THR A 622 -10.77 13.74 -18.92
N ASN A 623 -10.35 14.22 -17.75
CA ASN A 623 -9.43 13.50 -16.87
C ASN A 623 -10.09 12.96 -15.60
N GLY A 624 -9.53 11.87 -15.07
CA GLY A 624 -10.01 11.25 -13.82
C GLY A 624 -11.29 10.40 -13.94
N TYR A 625 -11.82 10.19 -15.15
CA TYR A 625 -13.09 9.48 -15.33
C TYR A 625 -13.06 8.01 -14.95
N SER A 626 -11.91 7.35 -14.87
CA SER A 626 -11.83 5.97 -14.38
C SER A 626 -12.22 5.90 -12.90
N LEU A 627 -11.87 6.92 -12.12
CA LEU A 627 -12.29 7.07 -10.72
C LEU A 627 -13.76 7.50 -10.63
N ILE A 628 -14.17 8.49 -11.43
CA ILE A 628 -15.58 8.92 -11.48
C ILE A 628 -16.50 7.73 -11.80
N ASN A 629 -16.19 6.92 -12.83
CA ASN A 629 -16.99 5.74 -13.21
C ASN A 629 -17.10 4.68 -12.11
N LYS A 630 -16.17 4.62 -11.15
CA LYS A 630 -16.23 3.72 -9.98
C LYS A 630 -17.00 4.30 -8.81
N ILE A 631 -17.02 5.62 -8.66
CA ILE A 631 -17.73 6.31 -7.58
C ILE A 631 -19.21 6.51 -7.95
N VAL A 632 -19.47 6.86 -9.21
CA VAL A 632 -20.80 7.20 -9.71
C VAL A 632 -21.59 5.92 -9.96
N ASP A 633 -22.78 5.87 -9.36
CA ASP A 633 -23.79 4.83 -9.53
C ASP A 633 -25.08 5.42 -10.14
N GLU A 634 -26.08 4.57 -10.38
CA GLU A 634 -27.37 4.94 -10.98
C GLU A 634 -28.21 5.93 -10.13
N THR A 635 -27.83 6.19 -8.88
CA THR A 635 -28.59 7.05 -7.95
C THR A 635 -28.14 8.51 -7.96
N ILE A 636 -27.09 8.82 -8.72
CA ILE A 636 -26.56 10.18 -8.82
C ILE A 636 -27.59 11.17 -9.39
N ASP A 637 -27.52 12.40 -8.91
CA ASP A 637 -28.34 13.48 -9.43
C ASP A 637 -28.05 13.81 -10.91
N LYS A 638 -29.10 14.06 -11.68
CA LYS A 638 -29.00 14.30 -13.12
C LYS A 638 -28.27 15.60 -13.44
N GLU A 639 -28.38 16.65 -12.63
CA GLU A 639 -27.66 17.90 -12.85
C GLU A 639 -26.17 17.73 -12.55
N MET A 640 -25.82 16.95 -11.53
CA MET A 640 -24.43 16.56 -11.28
C MET A 640 -23.84 15.80 -12.47
N ILE A 641 -24.58 14.86 -13.04
CA ILE A 641 -24.13 14.11 -14.22
C ILE A 641 -23.95 14.99 -15.45
N LYS A 642 -24.86 15.94 -15.69
CA LYS A 642 -24.68 16.95 -16.74
C LYS A 642 -23.40 17.75 -16.51
N THR A 643 -23.16 18.22 -15.28
CA THR A 643 -21.94 18.96 -14.90
C THR A 643 -20.68 18.13 -15.18
N LEU A 644 -20.68 16.86 -14.77
CA LEU A 644 -19.59 15.92 -15.02
C LEU A 644 -19.39 15.62 -16.51
N LEU A 645 -20.36 15.86 -17.40
CA LEU A 645 -20.20 15.64 -18.83
C LEU A 645 -20.18 16.92 -19.65
N GLU A 646 -20.08 18.08 -19.00
CA GLU A 646 -19.92 19.32 -19.75
C GLU A 646 -18.62 19.29 -20.58
N PRO A 647 -18.66 19.84 -21.80
CA PRO A 647 -17.51 19.85 -22.70
C PRO A 647 -16.27 20.52 -22.10
N HIS A 648 -15.11 19.99 -22.46
CA HIS A 648 -13.79 20.50 -22.16
C HIS A 648 -13.67 21.89 -22.77
N LYS A 649 -13.54 22.89 -21.90
CA LYS A 649 -13.52 24.28 -22.34
C LYS A 649 -12.24 24.59 -23.11
N CYS A 650 -12.37 25.20 -24.29
CA CYS A 650 -11.25 25.77 -25.03
C CYS A 650 -10.98 27.21 -24.53
N TYR A 651 -9.72 27.53 -24.23
CA TYR A 651 -9.32 28.83 -23.67
C TYR A 651 -8.63 29.76 -24.69
N LEU A 652 -8.65 29.40 -25.98
CA LEU A 652 -8.01 30.17 -27.05
C LEU A 652 -8.52 31.61 -27.11
N HIS A 653 -9.84 31.81 -27.03
CA HIS A 653 -10.43 33.15 -27.10
C HIS A 653 -9.98 34.05 -25.93
N GLU A 654 -9.96 33.51 -24.72
CA GLU A 654 -9.52 34.19 -23.50
C GLU A 654 -8.06 34.62 -23.60
N VAL A 655 -7.17 33.74 -24.06
CA VAL A 655 -5.75 34.05 -24.25
C VAL A 655 -5.56 35.13 -25.32
N LEU A 656 -6.26 35.04 -26.45
CA LEU A 656 -6.17 36.05 -27.50
C LEU A 656 -6.70 37.41 -27.04
N THR A 657 -7.74 37.41 -26.20
CA THR A 657 -8.27 38.62 -25.56
C THR A 657 -7.22 39.24 -24.63
N PHE A 658 -6.58 38.43 -23.77
CA PHE A 658 -5.52 38.90 -22.88
C PHE A 658 -4.40 39.59 -23.67
N VAL A 659 -3.86 38.90 -24.67
CA VAL A 659 -2.73 39.40 -25.48
C VAL A 659 -3.12 40.66 -26.25
N LYS A 660 -4.35 40.74 -26.77
CA LYS A 660 -4.84 41.95 -27.45
C LYS A 660 -4.91 43.16 -26.50
N MET A 661 -5.22 42.95 -25.23
CA MET A 661 -5.40 44.02 -24.25
C MET A 661 -4.10 44.46 -23.60
N PHE A 662 -3.22 43.52 -23.28
CA PHE A 662 -2.05 43.77 -22.44
C PHE A 662 -0.71 43.58 -23.15
N GLY A 663 -0.70 42.93 -24.31
CA GLY A 663 0.53 42.62 -25.06
C GLY A 663 1.12 41.25 -24.71
N TYR A 664 1.97 40.75 -25.60
CA TYR A 664 2.62 39.45 -25.44
C TYR A 664 3.70 39.46 -24.34
N ASP A 665 4.33 40.60 -24.09
CA ASP A 665 5.37 40.80 -23.08
C ASP A 665 4.85 40.74 -21.64
N LYS A 666 3.53 40.73 -21.46
CA LYS A 666 2.87 40.63 -20.16
C LYS A 666 2.44 39.21 -19.78
N LEU A 667 2.56 38.26 -20.70
CA LEU A 667 2.23 36.86 -20.48
C LEU A 667 3.53 36.04 -20.46
N ASN A 668 3.93 35.59 -19.26
CA ASN A 668 5.21 34.93 -19.05
C ASN A 668 5.12 33.40 -19.21
N ALA A 669 3.96 32.81 -18.90
CA ALA A 669 3.69 31.39 -19.16
C ALA A 669 2.19 31.10 -19.18
N MET A 670 1.84 29.95 -19.74
CA MET A 670 0.48 29.39 -19.75
C MET A 670 0.53 27.93 -19.32
N CYS A 671 -0.50 27.44 -18.63
CA CYS A 671 -0.57 26.04 -18.22
C CYS A 671 -1.99 25.49 -18.41
N HIS A 672 -2.11 24.38 -19.11
CA HIS A 672 -3.35 23.63 -19.22
C HIS A 672 -3.45 22.68 -18.02
N ILE A 673 -4.53 22.75 -17.24
CA ILE A 673 -4.68 21.88 -16.07
C ILE A 673 -5.58 20.70 -16.44
N THR A 674 -4.95 19.53 -16.57
CA THR A 674 -5.57 18.28 -17.03
C THR A 674 -5.19 17.13 -16.08
N GLY A 675 -4.90 15.94 -16.62
CA GLY A 675 -4.39 14.81 -15.85
C GLY A 675 -3.09 15.19 -15.13
N GLY A 676 -2.93 14.72 -13.89
CA GLY A 676 -1.85 15.16 -13.00
C GLY A 676 -2.17 16.43 -12.19
N GLY A 677 -3.37 17.00 -12.37
CA GLY A 677 -3.92 18.06 -11.54
C GLY A 677 -3.10 19.35 -11.56
N PHE A 678 -3.33 20.24 -10.59
CA PHE A 678 -2.66 21.54 -10.55
C PHE A 678 -1.15 21.38 -10.36
N HIS A 679 -0.74 20.63 -9.34
CA HIS A 679 0.68 20.52 -8.98
C HIS A 679 1.53 19.81 -10.03
N GLY A 680 1.00 18.79 -10.71
CA GLY A 680 1.72 18.08 -11.75
C GLY A 680 1.93 18.95 -12.99
N ASN A 681 0.88 19.64 -13.43
CA ASN A 681 0.93 20.45 -14.64
C ASN A 681 1.76 21.73 -14.47
N MET A 682 1.67 22.41 -13.31
CA MET A 682 2.45 23.63 -13.07
C MET A 682 3.97 23.39 -13.09
N LYS A 683 4.46 22.20 -12.70
CA LYS A 683 5.88 21.85 -12.79
C LYS A 683 6.43 21.88 -14.22
N ARG A 684 5.58 21.71 -15.23
CA ARG A 684 5.97 21.69 -16.64
C ARG A 684 6.30 23.09 -17.19
N VAL A 685 5.89 24.15 -16.48
CA VAL A 685 5.98 25.53 -16.96
C VAL A 685 6.78 26.44 -16.04
N LEU A 686 7.11 25.98 -14.83
CA LEU A 686 7.87 26.75 -13.84
C LEU A 686 9.36 26.41 -13.89
N PRO A 687 10.25 27.40 -13.66
CA PRO A 687 11.65 27.14 -13.37
C PRO A 687 11.83 26.24 -12.13
N GLU A 688 12.89 25.41 -12.09
CA GLU A 688 13.12 24.43 -11.02
C GLU A 688 13.14 25.03 -9.60
N ASN A 689 13.57 26.28 -9.47
CA ASN A 689 13.69 27.00 -8.20
C ASN A 689 12.48 27.90 -7.89
N MET A 690 11.34 27.67 -8.53
CA MET A 690 10.13 28.47 -8.32
C MET A 690 8.91 27.58 -8.09
N ARG A 691 7.97 28.11 -7.30
CA ARG A 691 6.68 27.47 -7.03
C ARG A 691 5.57 28.50 -6.98
N VAL A 692 4.33 28.02 -7.08
CA VAL A 692 3.14 28.84 -6.81
C VAL A 692 2.89 28.84 -5.31
N ASP A 693 2.83 30.03 -4.72
CA ASP A 693 2.19 30.27 -3.43
C ASP A 693 0.68 30.37 -3.72
N LEU A 694 0.00 29.23 -3.61
CA LEU A 694 -1.40 29.06 -4.01
C LEU A 694 -2.31 29.54 -2.88
N ASP A 695 -3.23 30.45 -3.21
CA ASP A 695 -4.28 30.90 -2.30
C ASP A 695 -5.36 29.81 -2.13
N ASP A 696 -6.21 29.95 -1.11
CA ASP A 696 -7.34 29.05 -0.91
C ASP A 696 -8.28 29.10 -2.14
N ILE A 697 -8.46 27.94 -2.77
CA ILE A 697 -9.33 27.77 -3.93
C ILE A 697 -10.71 27.27 -3.53
N GLU A 698 -11.73 27.89 -4.10
CA GLU A 698 -13.11 27.45 -3.97
C GLU A 698 -13.34 26.24 -4.88
N LEU A 699 -13.61 25.08 -4.27
CA LEU A 699 -13.85 23.84 -5.00
C LEU A 699 -15.25 23.81 -5.62
N PRO A 700 -15.40 23.44 -6.90
CA PRO A 700 -16.71 23.20 -7.51
C PRO A 700 -17.51 22.10 -6.81
N ASN A 701 -18.84 22.13 -6.92
CA ASN A 701 -19.73 21.14 -6.29
C ASN A 701 -19.41 19.68 -6.64
N TRP A 702 -18.92 19.42 -7.86
CA TRP A 702 -18.52 18.06 -8.25
C TRP A 702 -17.29 17.56 -7.49
N CYS A 703 -16.39 18.46 -7.05
CA CYS A 703 -15.28 18.09 -6.17
C CYS A 703 -15.80 17.65 -4.81
N THR A 704 -16.69 18.45 -4.22
CA THR A 704 -17.32 18.15 -2.94
C THR A 704 -18.03 16.80 -2.97
N TYR A 705 -18.79 16.51 -4.03
CA TYR A 705 -19.44 15.21 -4.23
C TYR A 705 -18.44 14.03 -4.22
N LEU A 706 -17.32 14.14 -4.96
CA LEU A 706 -16.31 13.09 -4.99
C LEU A 706 -15.60 12.94 -3.63
N MET A 707 -15.38 14.05 -2.92
CA MET A 707 -14.79 14.05 -1.58
C MET A 707 -15.70 13.41 -0.54
N GLU A 708 -17.00 13.69 -0.57
CA GLU A 708 -18.01 13.03 0.28
C GLU A 708 -18.07 11.53 0.04
N LYS A 709 -17.83 11.09 -1.20
CA LYS A 709 -17.70 9.68 -1.54
C LYS A 709 -16.37 9.08 -1.10
N GLY A 710 -15.42 9.88 -0.60
CA GLY A 710 -14.19 9.47 0.08
C GLY A 710 -12.90 9.70 -0.70
N VAL A 711 -12.88 10.58 -1.71
CA VAL A 711 -11.63 11.04 -2.34
C VAL A 711 -10.99 12.12 -1.46
N SER A 712 -9.70 12.03 -1.13
CA SER A 712 -9.04 13.05 -0.30
C SER A 712 -8.79 14.35 -1.07
N TYR A 713 -8.62 15.47 -0.36
CA TYR A 713 -8.28 16.75 -1.00
C TYR A 713 -6.96 16.67 -1.81
N ASP A 714 -5.94 16.03 -1.26
CA ASP A 714 -4.65 15.86 -1.95
C ASP A 714 -4.82 15.04 -3.24
N GLU A 715 -5.62 13.96 -3.19
CA GLU A 715 -5.93 13.16 -4.37
C GLU A 715 -6.73 13.96 -5.40
N MET A 716 -7.68 14.80 -4.95
CA MET A 716 -8.42 15.71 -5.84
C MET A 716 -7.46 16.63 -6.60
N MET A 717 -6.53 17.28 -5.90
CA MET A 717 -5.55 18.22 -6.47
C MET A 717 -4.50 17.55 -7.36
N GLN A 718 -4.28 16.25 -7.18
CA GLN A 718 -3.35 15.45 -7.98
C GLN A 718 -4.00 14.86 -9.24
N VAL A 719 -5.30 14.54 -9.20
CA VAL A 719 -5.98 13.84 -10.29
C VAL A 719 -6.75 14.80 -11.19
N PHE A 720 -7.43 15.79 -10.59
CA PHE A 720 -8.40 16.63 -11.28
C PHE A 720 -7.97 18.09 -11.35
N ASN A 721 -8.63 18.84 -12.23
CA ASN A 721 -8.42 20.28 -12.39
C ASN A 721 -8.96 21.12 -11.22
N CYS A 722 -9.85 20.56 -10.39
CA CYS A 722 -10.48 21.21 -9.22
C CYS A 722 -11.06 22.60 -9.50
N GLY A 723 -11.59 22.82 -10.71
CA GLY A 723 -12.13 24.11 -11.15
C GLY A 723 -11.08 25.10 -11.67
N ILE A 724 -9.79 24.75 -11.62
CA ILE A 724 -8.71 25.48 -12.27
C ILE A 724 -8.53 24.93 -13.66
N GLY A 725 -9.12 25.55 -14.68
CA GLY A 725 -9.12 24.98 -16.03
C GLY A 725 -7.84 25.25 -16.82
N PHE A 726 -7.43 26.52 -16.85
CA PHE A 726 -6.26 26.98 -17.56
C PHE A 726 -5.63 28.14 -16.81
N VAL A 727 -4.30 28.18 -16.73
CA VAL A 727 -3.56 29.16 -15.94
C VAL A 727 -2.79 30.11 -16.84
N LEU A 728 -2.83 31.40 -16.51
CA LEU A 728 -1.94 32.42 -17.07
C LEU A 728 -1.00 32.91 -15.96
N ILE A 729 0.31 32.89 -16.22
CA ILE A 729 1.31 33.54 -15.37
C ILE A 729 1.66 34.87 -16.02
N VAL A 730 1.35 35.97 -15.35
CA VAL A 730 1.45 37.31 -15.90
C VAL A 730 2.34 38.22 -15.07
N ASP A 731 2.92 39.21 -15.72
CA ASP A 731 3.70 40.23 -15.04
C ASP A 731 2.83 41.02 -14.05
N ASN A 732 3.38 41.33 -12.87
CA ASN A 732 2.63 42.01 -11.81
C ASN A 732 2.19 43.45 -12.13
N SER A 733 2.67 44.04 -13.22
CA SER A 733 2.20 45.35 -13.71
C SER A 733 0.85 45.30 -14.44
N VAL A 734 0.31 44.10 -14.70
CA VAL A 734 -0.97 43.94 -15.39
C VAL A 734 -2.13 44.38 -14.50
N ASP A 735 -2.90 45.36 -14.97
CA ASP A 735 -4.14 45.80 -14.34
C ASP A 735 -5.31 44.87 -14.72
N LEU A 736 -5.48 43.81 -13.94
CA LEU A 736 -6.48 42.76 -14.18
C LEU A 736 -7.94 43.25 -14.05
N SER A 737 -8.18 44.42 -13.46
CA SER A 737 -9.52 45.01 -13.43
C SER A 737 -10.07 45.30 -14.84
N LYS A 738 -9.18 45.42 -15.82
CA LYS A 738 -9.53 45.61 -17.24
C LYS A 738 -9.73 44.30 -17.98
N PHE A 739 -9.37 43.15 -17.40
CA PHE A 739 -9.47 41.87 -18.10
C PHE A 739 -10.91 41.36 -18.08
N ASN A 740 -11.66 41.67 -19.14
CA ASN A 740 -13.10 41.38 -19.29
C ASN A 740 -13.40 39.92 -19.66
N VAL A 741 -12.72 39.00 -18.99
CA VAL A 741 -12.89 37.55 -19.10
C VAL A 741 -13.08 37.02 -17.69
N THR A 742 -13.93 36.02 -17.48
CA THR A 742 -14.08 35.40 -16.16
C THR A 742 -12.75 34.79 -15.72
N HIS A 743 -12.18 35.31 -14.63
CA HIS A 743 -10.90 34.87 -14.09
C HIS A 743 -10.85 35.05 -12.57
N LYS A 744 -9.92 34.37 -11.91
CA LYS A 744 -9.60 34.56 -10.50
C LYS A 744 -8.07 34.61 -10.33
N ILE A 745 -7.57 35.52 -9.51
CA ILE A 745 -6.19 35.42 -9.01
C ILE A 745 -6.18 34.28 -7.99
N ILE A 746 -5.26 33.34 -8.17
CA ILE A 746 -5.14 32.15 -7.31
C ILE A 746 -3.79 32.06 -6.61
N GLY A 747 -2.94 33.06 -6.77
CA GLY A 747 -1.67 33.11 -6.09
C GLY A 747 -0.61 33.90 -6.85
N LYS A 748 0.63 33.69 -6.45
CA LYS A 748 1.82 34.35 -7.01
C LYS A 748 3.00 33.41 -7.07
N ILE A 749 3.96 33.74 -7.92
CA ILE A 749 5.23 33.00 -8.01
C ILE A 749 6.16 33.40 -6.87
N VAL A 750 6.70 32.40 -6.19
CA VAL A 750 7.72 32.53 -5.14
C VAL A 750 8.92 31.62 -5.45
N GLU A 751 10.04 31.90 -4.79
CA GLU A 751 11.22 31.02 -4.79
C GLU A 751 10.99 29.79 -3.89
#